data_AF-A0A1V6GX00-F1
#
_entry.id   AF-A0A1V6GX00-F1
#
_cell.length_a   1.000
_cell.length_b   1.000
_cell.length_c   1.000
_cell.angle_alpha   90.00
_cell.angle_beta   90.00
_cell.angle_gamma   90.00
#
_symmetry.space_group_name_H-M   'P 1'
#
loop_
_entity.id
_entity.type
_entity.pdbx_description
1 polymer ?
#
loop_
_entity_poly.entity_id
_entity_poly.type
_entity_poly.pdbx_seq_one_letter_code
_entity_poly.pdbx_strand_id
1 'polypeptide(L)'
;MKWGVFLLLGVFASASGLRAAVAPEVQWRKVGPGGGGWIQSVLASRHGTDVFYVGCDVGGFYRSDDGGGTYVVHTAGFQDYFLESLAEHPSDPRILYAGCKSGVYKSMDGGRTWTWLREGFPPVQEYAYSAMVSKVALDPQRPETVYAAIGQPREERGGQGALYRSEDGGATWRQVVRPGQMPADLPLYDLAIHPRETRRLLIATPRGVFASDDRGETWSASNTGLPAHLRTRRLAQSPSDPRVVYVSLKGKAGETPWQAGVYRSEDGGRTWQPRVNGLRQASGKPGTSDMLCSWVDTLAVHPSKPDVVYAGGATWWDATVYKTEDGGLNWRRVFEFGEKGNARHAWIDMWGPSVTCLTLSVSRPDTLYFGTSGYIYKTENGGATWRQRYTAERDDGKIAGTGLEVTCLHGVFPHPRVKGRVFFGFYDIGLLVSEDGGASFSRRMKGIPRGHDNSCFTVAFDDRGHDDWAIAGFGEWGRNAGLLAVTGDGGLTWQTLPKECGFPDARPRDLVAWTPSVEGGNRCGARRIFCVAEGKGVFESFCFSSYVFEPRNEGLPAERIRCLARDGGTLYAGAASVRGASGGVFSSSDFGKTWQRLDGGAPLADVRQLAAKDGRVVATARACWDGKRALQGGVFVRGPSERAWRQVYTNRFCEALAVDPRRPGRVYASLHDHPYHDRSAGGGIIASDDGGESWRSINGSGLTCKGVTWISINPLDDNELWLGTGGHAAFVGEVGGLFR
;
A
#
# COMPACT_ATOMS: atom_id res chain seq x y z
N MET A 1 11.44 33.80 78.60
CA MET A 1 11.09 34.41 77.30
C MET A 1 10.00 33.55 76.68
N LYS A 2 8.98 34.21 76.13
CA LYS A 2 7.60 33.77 75.81
C LYS A 2 7.42 32.41 75.09
N TRP A 3 6.44 31.64 75.57
CA TRP A 3 5.66 30.67 74.80
C TRP A 3 4.59 31.42 73.97
N GLY A 4 4.29 30.94 72.77
CA GLY A 4 3.21 31.45 71.92
C GLY A 4 2.82 30.45 70.84
N VAL A 5 1.70 29.76 71.08
CA VAL A 5 1.00 28.84 70.17
C VAL A 5 0.26 29.63 69.09
N PHE A 6 0.24 29.14 67.84
CA PHE A 6 -0.77 29.52 66.86
C PHE A 6 -1.30 28.27 66.12
N LEU A 7 -2.63 28.13 66.16
CA LEU A 7 -3.44 27.08 65.53
C LEU A 7 -3.37 27.15 63.99
N LEU A 8 -3.28 25.98 63.35
CA LEU A 8 -3.61 25.78 61.94
C LEU A 8 -5.06 25.27 61.86
N LEU A 9 -5.95 26.12 61.33
CA LEU A 9 -7.32 25.75 60.94
C LEU A 9 -7.28 24.93 59.65
N GLY A 10 -7.75 23.68 59.72
CA GLY A 10 -7.93 22.82 58.57
C GLY A 10 -9.16 23.21 57.76
N VAL A 11 -8.99 23.38 56.45
CA VAL A 11 -10.08 23.38 55.46
C VAL A 11 -10.05 22.02 54.76
N PHE A 12 -10.98 21.14 55.11
CA PHE A 12 -11.25 19.94 54.32
C PHE A 12 -12.15 20.33 53.14
N ALA A 13 -11.56 20.50 51.96
CA ALA A 13 -12.31 20.50 50.71
C ALA A 13 -12.42 19.05 50.21
N SER A 14 -13.61 18.46 50.32
CA SER A 14 -13.93 17.18 49.70
C SER A 14 -13.99 17.37 48.19
N ALA A 15 -12.90 17.04 47.49
CA ALA A 15 -12.92 16.92 46.03
C ALA A 15 -13.63 15.61 45.66
N SER A 16 -14.95 15.68 45.44
CA SER A 16 -15.67 14.67 44.68
C SER A 16 -15.18 14.73 43.22
N GLY A 17 -14.16 13.94 42.92
CA GLY A 17 -13.66 13.78 41.56
C GLY A 17 -14.71 13.11 40.67
N LEU A 18 -15.45 13.92 39.91
CA LEU A 18 -16.10 13.47 38.69
C LEU A 18 -14.97 13.00 37.74
N ARG A 19 -14.69 11.69 37.71
CA ARG A 19 -14.04 11.09 36.55
C ARG A 19 -15.01 11.28 35.40
N ALA A 20 -14.72 12.23 34.50
CA ALA A 20 -15.38 12.27 33.21
C ALA A 20 -15.24 10.89 32.57
N ALA A 21 -16.36 10.23 32.29
CA ALA A 21 -16.35 8.98 31.55
C ALA A 21 -15.67 9.26 30.20
N VAL A 22 -14.58 8.55 29.91
CA VAL A 22 -13.93 8.62 28.61
C VAL A 22 -14.97 8.18 27.58
N ALA A 23 -15.22 9.01 26.57
CA ALA A 23 -16.15 8.67 25.50
C ALA A 23 -15.72 7.32 24.90
N PRO A 24 -16.65 6.39 24.63
CA PRO A 24 -16.32 5.11 24.04
C PRO A 24 -15.58 5.32 22.71
N GLU A 25 -14.46 4.61 22.54
CA GLU A 25 -13.61 4.67 21.35
C GLU A 25 -13.69 3.34 20.61
N VAL A 26 -13.72 3.37 19.27
CA VAL A 26 -13.69 2.14 18.46
C VAL A 26 -12.34 1.46 18.61
N GLN A 27 -12.37 0.16 18.89
CA GLN A 27 -11.19 -0.70 18.85
C GLN A 27 -11.14 -1.40 17.50
N TRP A 28 -10.20 -1.00 16.64
CA TRP A 28 -10.05 -1.60 15.31
C TRP A 28 -9.11 -2.78 15.35
N ARG A 29 -9.57 -3.92 14.81
CA ARG A 29 -8.75 -5.10 14.59
C ARG A 29 -8.36 -5.16 13.12
N LYS A 30 -7.05 -5.26 12.85
CA LYS A 30 -6.53 -5.49 11.50
C LYS A 30 -6.87 -6.92 11.04
N VAL A 31 -7.21 -7.06 9.76
CA VAL A 31 -7.67 -8.31 9.14
C VAL A 31 -7.03 -8.46 7.76
N GLY A 32 -6.26 -9.52 7.55
CA GLY A 32 -5.65 -9.79 6.26
C GLY A 32 -4.88 -11.12 6.21
N PRO A 33 -4.47 -11.54 4.99
CA PRO A 33 -3.82 -12.82 4.75
C PRO A 33 -2.31 -12.83 5.07
N GLY A 34 -1.70 -11.67 5.32
CA GLY A 34 -0.26 -11.51 5.48
C GLY A 34 0.47 -11.30 4.16
N GLY A 35 1.40 -10.34 4.12
CA GLY A 35 2.22 -9.98 2.96
C GLY A 35 1.43 -9.27 1.85
N GLY A 36 1.66 -9.67 0.61
CA GLY A 36 0.84 -9.34 -0.56
C GLY A 36 1.07 -7.96 -1.20
N GLY A 37 2.00 -7.18 -0.69
CA GLY A 37 2.43 -5.91 -1.27
C GLY A 37 3.94 -5.74 -1.25
N TRP A 38 4.44 -4.65 -1.85
CA TRP A 38 5.85 -4.51 -2.15
C TRP A 38 6.67 -4.12 -0.92
N ILE A 39 7.68 -4.94 -0.63
CA ILE A 39 8.64 -4.71 0.43
C ILE A 39 9.82 -3.91 -0.14
N GLN A 40 9.99 -2.69 0.35
CA GLN A 40 10.97 -1.73 -0.17
C GLN A 40 12.29 -1.79 0.58
N SER A 41 12.24 -2.00 1.89
CA SER A 41 13.42 -2.10 2.73
C SER A 41 13.26 -3.14 3.83
N VAL A 42 14.35 -3.83 4.12
CA VAL A 42 14.50 -4.71 5.28
C VAL A 42 15.80 -4.36 6.00
N LEU A 43 15.75 -4.31 7.33
CA LEU A 43 16.92 -4.02 8.16
C LEU A 43 16.95 -4.96 9.36
N ALA A 44 17.90 -5.90 9.39
CA ALA A 44 18.19 -6.68 10.59
C ALA A 44 18.81 -5.76 11.64
N SER A 45 18.27 -5.77 12.87
CA SER A 45 18.83 -4.95 13.94
C SER A 45 20.24 -5.41 14.28
N ARG A 46 21.13 -4.46 14.53
CA ARG A 46 22.46 -4.75 15.08
C ARG A 46 22.44 -4.99 16.60
N HIS A 47 21.34 -4.63 17.25
CA HIS A 47 21.18 -4.68 18.71
C HIS A 47 20.37 -5.88 19.19
N GLY A 48 19.65 -6.57 18.30
CA GLY A 48 18.84 -7.75 18.62
C GLY A 48 18.98 -8.85 17.58
N THR A 49 19.09 -10.10 18.01
CA THR A 49 19.32 -11.24 17.11
C THR A 49 18.11 -11.59 16.26
N ASP A 50 16.89 -11.39 16.80
CA ASP A 50 15.63 -11.72 16.15
C ASP A 50 14.78 -10.46 15.86
N VAL A 51 15.36 -9.28 16.06
CA VAL A 51 14.72 -8.00 15.77
C VAL A 51 15.06 -7.59 14.34
N PHE A 52 14.05 -7.29 13.53
CA PHE A 52 14.25 -6.64 12.24
C PHE A 52 13.05 -5.76 11.88
N TYR A 53 13.31 -4.86 10.94
CA TYR A 53 12.39 -3.84 10.51
C TYR A 53 12.08 -4.00 9.02
N VAL A 54 10.88 -3.62 8.64
CA VAL A 54 10.39 -3.70 7.26
C VAL A 54 9.77 -2.35 6.88
N GLY A 55 10.20 -1.78 5.76
CA GLY A 55 9.55 -0.66 5.11
C GLY A 55 8.87 -1.10 3.83
N CYS A 56 7.64 -0.63 3.61
CA CYS A 56 6.81 -0.97 2.45
C CYS A 56 6.54 0.27 1.59
N ASP A 57 6.01 0.09 0.38
CA ASP A 57 5.58 1.20 -0.47
C ASP A 57 4.24 1.82 -0.04
N VAL A 58 3.32 1.00 0.48
CA VAL A 58 1.99 1.46 0.96
C VAL A 58 1.69 1.07 2.40
N GLY A 59 2.43 0.12 2.96
CA GLY A 59 2.18 -0.46 4.29
C GLY A 59 2.91 0.22 5.46
N GLY A 60 3.73 1.24 5.21
CA GLY A 60 4.44 1.94 6.27
C GLY A 60 5.61 1.13 6.87
N PHE A 61 5.80 1.27 8.18
CA PHE A 61 6.88 0.65 8.95
C PHE A 61 6.35 -0.50 9.82
N TYR A 62 7.01 -1.65 9.73
CA TYR A 62 6.79 -2.80 10.60
C TYR A 62 8.05 -3.15 11.40
N ARG A 63 7.82 -3.60 12.62
CA ARG A 63 8.83 -4.20 13.51
C ARG A 63 8.44 -5.64 13.82
N SER A 64 9.40 -6.54 13.76
CA SER A 64 9.29 -7.89 14.32
C SER A 64 10.39 -8.05 15.38
N ASP A 65 10.02 -8.62 16.53
CA ASP A 65 10.92 -8.89 17.65
C ASP A 65 11.20 -10.40 17.83
N ASP A 66 10.61 -11.25 16.98
CA ASP A 66 10.62 -12.71 17.09
C ASP A 66 11.11 -13.42 15.80
N GLY A 67 11.85 -12.71 14.95
CA GLY A 67 12.43 -13.26 13.74
C GLY A 67 11.40 -13.55 12.64
N GLY A 68 10.27 -12.85 12.68
CA GLY A 68 9.26 -12.80 11.63
C GLY A 68 8.10 -13.74 11.87
N GLY A 69 7.92 -14.18 13.12
CA GLY A 69 6.71 -14.89 13.55
C GLY A 69 5.53 -13.95 13.62
N THR A 70 5.74 -12.74 14.15
CA THR A 70 4.75 -11.67 14.23
C THR A 70 5.34 -10.31 13.91
N TYR A 71 4.47 -9.38 13.48
CA TYR A 71 4.84 -8.01 13.15
C TYR A 71 3.87 -7.02 13.80
N VAL A 72 4.43 -5.93 14.32
CA VAL A 72 3.68 -4.76 14.77
C VAL A 72 3.96 -3.61 13.83
N VAL A 73 2.88 -2.98 13.35
CA VAL A 73 2.97 -1.80 12.50
C VAL A 73 3.03 -0.54 13.36
N HIS A 74 3.90 0.40 13.01
CA HIS A 74 4.03 1.69 13.69
C HIS A 74 4.05 2.83 12.69
N THR A 75 2.88 3.43 12.47
CA THR A 75 2.68 4.54 11.53
C THR A 75 2.55 5.91 12.21
N ALA A 76 2.60 5.95 13.55
CA ALA A 76 2.44 7.19 14.31
C ALA A 76 3.52 8.21 13.97
N GLY A 77 3.11 9.37 13.43
CA GLY A 77 3.97 10.49 13.06
C GLY A 77 4.31 10.59 11.57
N PHE A 78 4.14 9.50 10.79
CA PHE A 78 4.36 9.52 9.35
C PHE A 78 3.32 10.38 8.61
N GLN A 79 3.76 11.08 7.56
CA GLN A 79 2.90 11.84 6.64
C GLN A 79 2.66 11.09 5.31
N ASP A 80 3.47 10.08 5.01
CA ASP A 80 3.31 9.13 3.91
C ASP A 80 3.78 7.73 4.36
N TYR A 81 3.28 6.68 3.71
CA TYR A 81 3.58 5.28 4.08
C TYR A 81 4.59 4.60 3.16
N PHE A 82 5.30 5.39 2.33
CA PHE A 82 6.25 4.90 1.35
C PHE A 82 7.67 4.97 1.91
N LEU A 83 8.21 3.85 2.42
CA LEU A 83 9.50 3.78 3.11
C LEU A 83 10.57 3.10 2.23
N GLU A 84 11.47 3.89 1.66
CA GLU A 84 12.57 3.41 0.80
C GLU A 84 13.81 3.00 1.58
N SER A 85 14.07 3.64 2.73
CA SER A 85 15.33 3.47 3.46
C SER A 85 15.11 3.41 4.96
N LEU A 86 15.85 2.52 5.62
CA LEU A 86 15.92 2.41 7.06
C LEU A 86 17.38 2.46 7.51
N ALA A 87 17.65 3.18 8.59
CA ALA A 87 18.96 3.23 9.23
C ALA A 87 18.81 3.18 10.76
N GLU A 88 19.65 2.37 11.41
CA GLU A 88 19.66 2.22 12.86
C GLU A 88 20.94 2.85 13.44
N HIS A 89 20.82 3.50 14.59
CA HIS A 89 21.94 4.11 15.28
C HIS A 89 22.96 3.04 15.72
N PRO A 90 24.29 3.29 15.58
CA PRO A 90 25.33 2.28 15.86
C PRO A 90 25.37 1.78 17.30
N SER A 91 24.95 2.58 18.28
CA SER A 91 25.05 2.22 19.70
C SER A 91 23.76 2.39 20.51
N ASP A 92 22.69 2.96 19.95
CA ASP A 92 21.44 3.21 20.68
C ASP A 92 20.27 2.55 19.95
N PRO A 93 19.72 1.42 20.44
CA PRO A 93 18.63 0.71 19.78
C PRO A 93 17.31 1.49 19.71
N ARG A 94 17.21 2.61 20.43
CA ARG A 94 16.01 3.45 20.41
C ARG A 94 15.98 4.39 19.21
N ILE A 95 17.13 4.67 18.59
CA ILE A 95 17.24 5.67 17.53
C ILE A 95 17.23 5.00 16.16
N LEU A 96 16.17 5.27 15.39
CA LEU A 96 16.01 4.82 14.01
C LEU A 96 15.73 6.02 13.10
N TYR A 97 16.11 5.90 11.84
CA TYR A 97 15.75 6.82 10.77
C TYR A 97 15.06 6.09 9.63
N ALA A 98 14.07 6.74 9.03
CA ALA A 98 13.38 6.29 7.84
C ALA A 98 13.45 7.36 6.75
N GLY A 99 13.79 6.95 5.53
CA GLY A 99 13.70 7.78 4.33
C GLY A 99 12.41 7.45 3.58
N CYS A 100 11.55 8.46 3.41
CA CYS A 100 10.29 8.36 2.70
C CYS A 100 10.24 9.31 1.50
N LYS A 101 9.15 9.25 0.71
CA LYS A 101 8.95 10.21 -0.39
C LYS A 101 8.74 11.65 0.09
N SER A 102 8.21 11.81 1.30
CA SER A 102 7.95 13.12 1.91
C SER A 102 9.14 13.72 2.69
N GLY A 103 10.22 12.97 2.90
CA GLY A 103 11.40 13.42 3.65
C GLY A 103 11.95 12.37 4.62
N VAL A 104 12.75 12.84 5.59
CA VAL A 104 13.36 12.00 6.63
C VAL A 104 12.50 11.98 7.88
N TYR A 105 12.42 10.82 8.53
CA TYR A 105 11.79 10.63 9.83
C TYR A 105 12.78 10.04 10.82
N LYS A 106 12.62 10.39 12.09
CA LYS A 106 13.42 9.85 13.20
C LYS A 106 12.53 9.33 14.30
N SER A 107 12.90 8.17 14.84
CA SER A 107 12.34 7.61 16.06
C SER A 107 13.36 7.70 17.20
N MET A 108 12.86 7.90 18.42
CA MET A 108 13.63 7.89 19.67
C MET A 108 13.18 6.78 20.63
N ASP A 109 12.32 5.87 20.18
CA ASP A 109 11.69 4.82 20.98
C ASP A 109 11.68 3.45 20.28
N GLY A 110 12.63 3.23 19.36
CA GLY A 110 12.81 1.96 18.65
C GLY A 110 11.81 1.75 17.52
N GLY A 111 11.34 2.82 16.90
CA GLY A 111 10.42 2.80 15.75
C GLY A 111 8.95 2.78 16.12
N ARG A 112 8.57 3.04 17.38
CA ARG A 112 7.16 3.04 17.82
C ARG A 112 6.47 4.35 17.46
N THR A 113 7.19 5.46 17.59
CA THR A 113 6.76 6.79 17.13
C THR A 113 7.85 7.46 16.31
N TRP A 114 7.43 8.32 15.39
CA TRP A 114 8.29 8.99 14.43
C TRP A 114 8.06 10.49 14.42
N THR A 115 9.14 11.26 14.26
CA THR A 115 9.12 12.70 14.08
C THR A 115 9.59 13.04 12.68
N TRP A 116 8.85 13.90 11.99
CA TRP A 116 9.19 14.35 10.64
C TRP A 116 10.27 15.43 10.69
N LEU A 117 11.42 15.19 10.06
CA LEU A 117 12.61 16.02 10.14
C LEU A 117 12.88 16.71 8.81
N ARG A 118 12.47 17.97 8.71
CA ARG A 118 12.41 18.69 7.43
C ARG A 118 13.03 20.06 7.38
N GLU A 119 13.51 20.60 8.49
CA GLU A 119 14.10 21.93 8.49
C GLU A 119 15.33 21.96 7.58
N GLY A 120 15.32 22.83 6.56
CA GLY A 120 16.36 22.93 5.54
C GLY A 120 16.10 22.18 4.23
N PHE A 121 15.10 21.28 4.17
CA PHE A 121 14.61 20.74 2.89
C PHE A 121 13.73 21.76 2.14
N PRO A 122 13.46 21.56 0.83
CA PRO A 122 12.50 22.39 0.08
C PRO A 122 11.13 22.42 0.79
N PRO A 123 10.28 23.44 0.60
CA PRO A 123 8.95 23.49 1.22
C PRO A 123 8.01 22.36 0.78
N VAL A 124 7.03 22.04 1.63
CA VAL A 124 5.99 21.04 1.33
C VAL A 124 5.21 21.41 0.07
N GLN A 125 4.88 20.41 -0.74
CA GLN A 125 4.12 20.59 -1.97
C GLN A 125 2.77 19.88 -1.87
N GLU A 126 1.76 20.48 -2.50
CA GLU A 126 0.36 20.02 -2.39
C GLU A 126 0.03 18.87 -3.35
N TYR A 127 0.70 18.80 -4.51
CA TYR A 127 0.44 17.81 -5.56
C TYR A 127 1.70 17.14 -6.09
N ALA A 128 2.80 17.25 -5.35
CA ALA A 128 4.08 16.63 -5.67
C ALA A 128 4.82 16.33 -4.37
N TYR A 129 5.79 15.42 -4.45
CA TYR A 129 6.76 15.24 -3.37
C TYR A 129 7.90 16.25 -3.53
N SER A 130 8.39 16.78 -2.41
CA SER A 130 9.45 17.80 -2.41
C SER A 130 10.81 17.29 -1.93
N ALA A 131 10.86 16.13 -1.25
CA ALA A 131 12.08 15.58 -0.66
C ALA A 131 12.08 14.05 -0.69
N MET A 132 12.22 13.48 -1.88
CA MET A 132 12.11 12.03 -2.10
C MET A 132 13.40 11.32 -1.69
N VAL A 133 13.45 10.79 -0.47
CA VAL A 133 14.68 10.21 0.09
C VAL A 133 14.86 8.78 -0.37
N SER A 134 15.95 8.52 -1.11
CA SER A 134 16.35 7.17 -1.52
C SER A 134 17.17 6.44 -0.47
N LYS A 135 17.98 7.19 0.30
CA LYS A 135 18.90 6.64 1.29
C LYS A 135 19.08 7.61 2.46
N VAL A 136 18.94 7.09 3.67
CA VAL A 136 19.45 7.73 4.89
C VAL A 136 20.66 6.96 5.38
N ALA A 137 21.73 7.66 5.76
CA ALA A 137 22.95 7.06 6.30
C ALA A 137 23.51 7.89 7.45
N LEU A 138 23.90 7.22 8.53
CA LEU A 138 24.54 7.84 9.69
C LEU A 138 26.05 7.67 9.58
N ASP A 139 26.80 8.72 9.90
CA ASP A 139 28.25 8.61 10.07
C ASP A 139 28.55 7.66 11.25
N PRO A 140 29.31 6.57 11.03
CA PRO A 140 29.52 5.54 12.05
C PRO A 140 30.43 5.98 13.21
N GLN A 141 31.18 7.07 13.06
CA GLN A 141 32.01 7.65 14.12
C GLN A 141 31.37 8.86 14.79
N ARG A 142 30.46 9.54 14.09
CA ARG A 142 29.71 10.71 14.56
C ARG A 142 28.23 10.58 14.20
N PRO A 143 27.45 9.74 14.89
CA PRO A 143 26.08 9.42 14.50
C PRO A 143 25.09 10.60 14.49
N GLU A 144 25.46 11.73 15.09
CA GLU A 144 24.78 13.03 14.94
C GLU A 144 24.92 13.61 13.53
N THR A 145 25.95 13.21 12.79
CA THR A 145 26.10 13.52 11.38
C THR A 145 25.30 12.52 10.54
N VAL A 146 24.25 13.00 9.89
CA VAL A 146 23.32 12.17 9.09
C VAL A 146 23.27 12.71 7.67
N TYR A 147 23.22 11.82 6.69
CA TYR A 147 23.08 12.15 5.27
C TYR A 147 21.76 11.62 4.74
N ALA A 148 21.13 12.40 3.86
CA ALA A 148 19.92 12.04 3.13
C ALA A 148 20.13 12.29 1.64
N ALA A 149 20.11 11.21 0.87
CA ALA A 149 20.22 11.25 -0.59
C ALA A 149 18.82 11.37 -1.20
N ILE A 150 18.65 12.31 -2.13
CA ILE A 150 17.39 12.52 -2.84
C ILE A 150 17.42 11.79 -4.19
N GLY A 151 16.44 10.92 -4.39
CA GLY A 151 16.20 10.15 -5.61
C GLY A 151 15.03 9.17 -5.44
N GLN A 152 14.42 8.72 -6.55
CA GLN A 152 13.49 7.58 -6.52
C GLN A 152 14.09 6.40 -7.29
N PRO A 153 14.86 5.53 -6.63
CA PRO A 153 15.55 4.46 -7.31
C PRO A 153 14.59 3.44 -7.92
N ARG A 154 13.39 3.23 -7.36
CA ARG A 154 12.42 2.27 -7.92
C ARG A 154 11.73 2.81 -9.16
N GLU A 155 11.13 3.99 -9.06
CA GLU A 155 10.33 4.53 -10.17
C GLU A 155 11.19 5.11 -11.28
N GLU A 156 12.49 5.39 -11.00
CA GLU A 156 13.38 6.14 -11.89
C GLU A 156 12.73 7.46 -12.38
N ARG A 157 11.82 7.99 -11.56
CA ARG A 157 11.06 9.22 -11.76
C ARG A 157 11.47 10.21 -10.67
N GLY A 158 11.45 11.50 -10.96
CA GLY A 158 11.75 12.52 -9.95
C GLY A 158 12.91 13.44 -10.33
N GLY A 159 12.84 14.64 -9.79
CA GLY A 159 13.60 15.82 -10.21
C GLY A 159 15.06 15.84 -9.74
N GLN A 160 15.55 17.05 -9.48
CA GLN A 160 16.95 17.34 -9.22
C GLN A 160 17.46 16.55 -8.01
N GLY A 161 18.32 15.55 -8.22
CA GLY A 161 18.92 14.82 -7.12
C GLY A 161 19.84 15.73 -6.31
N ALA A 162 19.88 15.50 -5.00
CA ALA A 162 20.60 16.33 -4.06
C ALA A 162 21.01 15.51 -2.85
N LEU A 163 22.18 15.81 -2.29
CA LEU A 163 22.60 15.26 -1.01
C LEU A 163 22.40 16.31 0.06
N TYR A 164 21.73 15.94 1.14
CA TYR A 164 21.59 16.76 2.34
C TYR A 164 22.41 16.13 3.47
N ARG A 165 23.01 16.99 4.31
CA ARG A 165 23.74 16.62 5.52
C ARG A 165 23.17 17.39 6.71
N SER A 166 23.00 16.70 7.82
CA SER A 166 22.73 17.24 9.14
C SER A 166 23.90 16.92 10.06
N GLU A 167 24.18 17.79 11.05
CA GLU A 167 25.21 17.59 12.09
C GLU A 167 24.61 17.58 13.51
N ASP A 168 23.29 17.66 13.61
CA ASP A 168 22.51 17.75 14.86
C ASP A 168 21.50 16.60 14.98
N GLY A 169 21.81 15.46 14.37
CA GLY A 169 20.97 14.26 14.40
C GLY A 169 19.67 14.41 13.60
N GLY A 170 19.67 15.25 12.56
CA GLY A 170 18.58 15.46 11.63
C GLY A 170 17.65 16.62 11.98
N ALA A 171 17.94 17.42 13.03
CA ALA A 171 17.09 18.55 13.37
C ALA A 171 17.12 19.61 12.26
N THR A 172 18.30 19.94 11.74
CA THR A 172 18.50 20.84 10.60
C THR A 172 19.33 20.19 9.49
N TRP A 173 19.02 20.52 8.23
CA TRP A 173 19.65 19.95 7.05
C TRP A 173 20.23 21.04 6.14
N ARG A 174 21.39 20.75 5.55
CA ARG A 174 22.01 21.58 4.49
C ARG A 174 22.31 20.74 3.26
N GLN A 175 22.02 21.28 2.08
CA GLN A 175 22.42 20.66 0.82
C GLN A 175 23.94 20.75 0.65
N VAL A 176 24.59 19.62 0.36
CA VAL A 176 26.05 19.46 0.25
C VAL A 176 26.44 18.95 -1.15
N VAL A 177 25.96 19.62 -2.19
CA VAL A 177 26.43 19.47 -3.57
C VAL A 177 26.43 20.86 -4.20
N ARG A 178 27.59 21.37 -4.60
CA ARG A 178 27.65 22.68 -5.27
C ARG A 178 27.19 22.56 -6.72
N PRO A 179 26.53 23.59 -7.29
CA PRO A 179 26.19 23.61 -8.71
C PRO A 179 27.41 23.28 -9.58
N GLY A 180 27.25 22.36 -10.54
CA GLY A 180 28.30 21.97 -11.48
C GLY A 180 29.23 20.83 -11.02
N GLN A 181 29.19 20.40 -9.75
CA GLN A 181 29.97 19.24 -9.28
C GLN A 181 29.36 17.90 -9.68
N MET A 182 28.03 17.86 -9.78
CA MET A 182 27.26 16.76 -10.36
C MET A 182 26.20 17.33 -11.30
N PRO A 183 25.72 16.55 -12.29
CA PRO A 183 24.57 16.93 -13.09
C PRO A 183 23.36 17.19 -12.19
N ALA A 184 22.73 18.36 -12.34
CA ALA A 184 21.64 18.80 -11.46
C ALA A 184 20.39 17.92 -11.55
N ASP A 185 20.22 17.14 -12.62
CA ASP A 185 19.11 16.23 -12.88
C ASP A 185 19.38 14.78 -12.46
N LEU A 186 20.46 14.53 -11.71
CA LEU A 186 20.93 13.17 -11.43
C LEU A 186 20.34 12.63 -10.11
N PRO A 187 19.38 11.68 -10.13
CA PRO A 187 18.88 11.08 -8.91
C PRO A 187 19.98 10.28 -8.21
N LEU A 188 20.04 10.38 -6.89
CA LEU A 188 20.98 9.63 -6.08
C LEU A 188 20.30 8.33 -5.64
N TYR A 189 20.88 7.17 -5.94
CA TYR A 189 20.24 5.88 -5.66
C TYR A 189 20.70 5.22 -4.37
N ASP A 190 21.98 5.39 -4.00
CA ASP A 190 22.54 4.84 -2.77
C ASP A 190 23.75 5.66 -2.32
N LEU A 191 24.11 5.54 -1.05
CA LEU A 191 25.21 6.22 -0.41
C LEU A 191 25.94 5.26 0.55
N ALA A 192 27.26 5.19 0.42
CA ALA A 192 28.15 4.52 1.38
C ALA A 192 29.08 5.54 2.03
N ILE A 193 29.17 5.46 3.36
CA ILE A 193 30.09 6.26 4.18
C ILE A 193 31.23 5.33 4.59
N HIS A 194 32.47 5.73 4.32
CA HIS A 194 33.60 4.93 4.70
C HIS A 194 33.68 4.79 6.24
N PRO A 195 33.72 3.56 6.79
CA PRO A 195 33.48 3.33 8.22
C PRO A 195 34.59 3.82 9.16
N ARG A 196 35.81 4.03 8.65
CA ARG A 196 36.96 4.53 9.43
C ARG A 196 37.37 5.97 9.06
N GLU A 197 37.46 6.25 7.77
CA GLU A 197 37.70 7.59 7.22
C GLU A 197 36.38 8.26 6.81
N THR A 198 35.58 8.74 7.76
CA THR A 198 34.20 9.20 7.49
C THR A 198 34.08 10.47 6.64
N ARG A 199 35.22 11.01 6.19
CA ARG A 199 35.28 12.04 5.15
C ARG A 199 35.04 11.49 3.75
N ARG A 200 35.29 10.20 3.53
CA ARG A 200 35.13 9.55 2.24
C ARG A 200 33.71 9.01 2.07
N LEU A 201 33.05 9.46 1.01
CA LEU A 201 31.69 9.07 0.62
C LEU A 201 31.67 8.52 -0.80
N LEU A 202 30.82 7.53 -1.06
CA LEU A 202 30.53 7.02 -2.40
C LEU A 202 29.03 7.11 -2.66
N ILE A 203 28.64 7.62 -3.83
CA ILE A 203 27.24 7.69 -4.27
C ILE A 203 27.08 6.89 -5.55
N ALA A 204 26.08 6.01 -5.58
CA ALA A 204 25.63 5.35 -6.81
C ALA A 204 24.55 6.17 -7.52
N THR A 205 24.70 6.33 -8.84
CA THR A 205 23.80 7.12 -9.69
C THR A 205 23.54 6.42 -11.03
N PRO A 206 22.55 6.87 -11.82
CA PRO A 206 22.40 6.44 -13.21
C PRO A 206 23.63 6.65 -14.10
N ARG A 207 24.58 7.53 -13.72
CA ARG A 207 25.76 7.89 -14.52
C ARG A 207 27.07 7.37 -13.90
N GLY A 208 26.98 6.32 -13.06
CA GLY A 208 28.12 5.71 -12.38
C GLY A 208 28.25 6.13 -10.91
N VAL A 209 29.42 5.89 -10.35
CA VAL A 209 29.77 6.21 -8.97
C VAL A 209 30.45 7.58 -8.90
N PHE A 210 30.07 8.38 -7.92
CA PHE A 210 30.78 9.60 -7.53
C PHE A 210 31.39 9.44 -6.15
N ALA A 211 32.56 10.03 -5.94
CA ALA A 211 33.28 9.99 -4.67
C ALA A 211 33.53 11.41 -4.14
N SER A 212 33.51 11.54 -2.83
CA SER A 212 33.97 12.72 -2.09
C SER A 212 34.96 12.28 -1.03
N ASP A 213 35.99 13.07 -0.77
CA ASP A 213 36.99 12.86 0.30
C ASP A 213 36.91 13.98 1.39
N ASP A 214 35.86 14.78 1.35
CA ASP A 214 35.66 15.95 2.20
C ASP A 214 34.22 16.08 2.73
N ARG A 215 33.56 14.95 3.02
CA ARG A 215 32.20 14.89 3.60
C ARG A 215 31.11 15.46 2.69
N GLY A 216 31.32 15.35 1.38
CA GLY A 216 30.38 15.79 0.35
C GLY A 216 30.55 17.24 -0.10
N GLU A 217 31.57 17.97 0.35
CA GLU A 217 31.78 19.35 -0.11
C GLU A 217 32.22 19.43 -1.58
N THR A 218 32.99 18.43 -2.03
CA THR A 218 33.41 18.26 -3.42
C THR A 218 33.28 16.82 -3.89
N TRP A 219 33.01 16.66 -5.17
CA TRP A 219 32.72 15.37 -5.80
C TRP A 219 33.49 15.19 -7.11
N SER A 220 33.91 13.96 -7.37
CA SER A 220 34.51 13.54 -8.64
C SER A 220 33.94 12.20 -9.08
N ALA A 221 33.94 11.95 -10.39
CA ALA A 221 33.55 10.65 -10.93
C ALA A 221 34.57 9.57 -10.52
N SER A 222 34.08 8.42 -10.07
CA SER A 222 34.89 7.29 -9.58
C SER A 222 34.57 6.03 -10.38
N ASN A 223 34.71 6.14 -11.71
CA ASN A 223 34.18 5.18 -12.68
C ASN A 223 35.24 4.31 -13.38
N THR A 224 36.51 4.40 -12.98
CA THR A 224 37.58 3.63 -13.64
C THR A 224 37.30 2.13 -13.56
N GLY A 225 37.11 1.49 -14.71
CA GLY A 225 36.75 0.06 -14.81
C GLY A 225 35.24 -0.24 -14.84
N LEU A 226 34.37 0.77 -14.71
CA LEU A 226 32.93 0.63 -14.92
C LEU A 226 32.53 0.93 -16.38
N PRO A 227 31.55 0.21 -16.95
CA PRO A 227 30.98 0.55 -18.26
C PRO A 227 30.23 1.90 -18.22
N ALA A 228 30.64 2.85 -19.06
CA ALA A 228 30.15 4.23 -19.02
C ALA A 228 28.65 4.38 -19.36
N HIS A 229 28.07 3.41 -20.08
CA HIS A 229 26.67 3.43 -20.52
C HIS A 229 25.70 2.75 -19.54
N LEU A 230 26.21 2.10 -18.49
CA LEU A 230 25.39 1.36 -17.52
C LEU A 230 25.10 2.17 -16.26
N ARG A 231 23.93 1.87 -15.68
CA ARG A 231 23.43 2.55 -14.49
C ARG A 231 23.85 1.78 -13.25
N THR A 232 24.56 2.43 -12.33
CA THR A 232 24.83 1.87 -11.00
C THR A 232 23.59 1.95 -10.12
N ARG A 233 23.47 1.06 -9.11
CA ARG A 233 22.23 0.88 -8.33
C ARG A 233 22.44 0.87 -6.83
N ARG A 234 23.20 -0.09 -6.29
CA ARG A 234 23.48 -0.22 -4.86
C ARG A 234 24.96 -0.38 -4.59
N LEU A 235 25.39 0.17 -3.47
CA LEU A 235 26.75 0.04 -2.94
C LEU A 235 26.70 -0.85 -1.70
N ALA A 236 27.68 -1.75 -1.59
CA ALA A 236 27.91 -2.51 -0.36
C ALA A 236 29.40 -2.50 -0.02
N GLN A 237 29.76 -1.73 1.00
CA GLN A 237 31.13 -1.62 1.49
C GLN A 237 31.36 -2.61 2.64
N SER A 238 32.48 -3.31 2.62
CA SER A 238 32.83 -4.25 3.68
C SER A 238 33.11 -3.50 5.00
N PRO A 239 32.46 -3.87 6.11
CA PRO A 239 32.76 -3.28 7.42
C PRO A 239 34.16 -3.65 7.95
N SER A 240 34.65 -4.85 7.62
CA SER A 240 35.92 -5.37 8.11
C SER A 240 37.13 -4.90 7.29
N ASP A 241 36.98 -4.75 5.97
CA ASP A 241 37.96 -4.16 5.07
C ASP A 241 37.33 -3.07 4.20
N PRO A 242 37.36 -1.80 4.65
CA PRO A 242 36.72 -0.69 3.95
C PRO A 242 37.23 -0.40 2.53
N ARG A 243 38.37 -0.99 2.14
CA ARG A 243 38.87 -0.91 0.77
C ARG A 243 38.02 -1.73 -0.20
N VAL A 244 37.37 -2.77 0.31
CA VAL A 244 36.48 -3.63 -0.47
C VAL A 244 35.10 -3.00 -0.59
N VAL A 245 34.70 -2.68 -1.81
CA VAL A 245 33.38 -2.13 -2.12
C VAL A 245 32.78 -2.87 -3.31
N TYR A 246 31.52 -3.25 -3.22
CA TYR A 246 30.74 -3.80 -4.33
C TYR A 246 29.75 -2.76 -4.84
N VAL A 247 29.50 -2.79 -6.15
CA VAL A 247 28.45 -1.99 -6.79
C VAL A 247 27.66 -2.86 -7.76
N SER A 248 26.33 -2.71 -7.75
CA SER A 248 25.46 -3.38 -8.73
C SER A 248 25.13 -2.46 -9.92
N LEU A 249 25.08 -3.04 -11.11
CA LEU A 249 24.78 -2.37 -12.37
C LEU A 249 23.54 -3.00 -13.01
N LYS A 250 22.63 -2.15 -13.47
CA LYS A 250 21.41 -2.55 -14.19
C LYS A 250 21.70 -2.67 -15.69
N GLY A 251 21.35 -3.81 -16.29
CA GLY A 251 21.49 -4.04 -17.72
C GLY A 251 20.39 -3.39 -18.54
N LYS A 252 20.66 -3.18 -19.84
CA LYS A 252 19.69 -2.65 -20.80
C LYS A 252 19.28 -3.73 -21.79
N ALA A 253 18.00 -3.76 -22.15
CA ALA A 253 17.50 -4.69 -23.17
C ALA A 253 18.19 -4.46 -24.52
N GLY A 254 18.61 -5.55 -25.18
CA GLY A 254 19.29 -5.56 -26.47
C GLY A 254 20.81 -5.34 -26.39
N GLU A 255 21.37 -5.14 -25.21
CA GLU A 255 22.80 -4.94 -25.02
C GLU A 255 23.61 -6.20 -25.31
N THR A 256 24.68 -6.08 -26.11
CA THR A 256 25.65 -7.13 -26.44
C THR A 256 27.05 -6.51 -26.65
N PRO A 257 28.13 -7.03 -26.02
CA PRO A 257 28.11 -8.04 -24.96
C PRO A 257 27.44 -7.48 -23.70
N TRP A 258 26.82 -8.36 -22.91
CA TRP A 258 26.19 -7.99 -21.65
C TRP A 258 27.27 -7.63 -20.61
N GLN A 259 27.16 -6.45 -19.99
CA GLN A 259 28.16 -5.91 -19.06
C GLN A 259 27.59 -5.52 -17.69
N ALA A 260 26.34 -5.88 -17.39
CA ALA A 260 25.70 -5.55 -16.11
C ALA A 260 26.10 -6.54 -14.99
N GLY A 261 25.41 -6.48 -13.85
CA GLY A 261 25.67 -7.39 -12.72
C GLY A 261 26.45 -6.73 -11.59
N VAL A 262 27.49 -7.38 -11.08
CA VAL A 262 28.23 -6.93 -9.89
C VAL A 262 29.66 -6.58 -10.25
N TYR A 263 30.15 -5.47 -9.71
CA TYR A 263 31.53 -5.03 -9.79
C TYR A 263 32.10 -4.87 -8.38
N ARG A 264 33.41 -5.08 -8.24
CA ARG A 264 34.14 -4.98 -6.97
C ARG A 264 35.33 -4.06 -7.11
N SER A 265 35.57 -3.26 -6.09
CA SER A 265 36.74 -2.42 -5.87
C SER A 265 37.55 -2.97 -4.69
N GLU A 266 38.87 -2.83 -4.79
CA GLU A 266 39.86 -3.22 -3.76
C GLU A 266 40.59 -2.01 -3.16
N ASP A 267 40.20 -0.80 -3.56
CA ASP A 267 40.90 0.46 -3.27
C ASP A 267 39.93 1.56 -2.82
N GLY A 268 38.80 1.17 -2.21
CA GLY A 268 37.81 2.09 -1.64
C GLY A 268 36.96 2.79 -2.71
N GLY A 269 36.69 2.11 -3.82
CA GLY A 269 35.84 2.58 -4.91
C GLY A 269 36.56 3.38 -6.00
N ARG A 270 37.90 3.38 -6.07
CA ARG A 270 38.67 4.15 -7.07
C ARG A 270 38.75 3.39 -8.40
N THR A 271 38.97 2.09 -8.35
CA THR A 271 38.95 1.20 -9.52
C THR A 271 38.00 0.03 -9.31
N TRP A 272 37.41 -0.45 -10.40
CA TRP A 272 36.37 -1.47 -10.40
C TRP A 272 36.69 -2.62 -11.36
N GLN A 273 36.35 -3.83 -10.95
CA GLN A 273 36.51 -5.04 -11.75
C GLN A 273 35.18 -5.82 -11.79
N PRO A 274 34.81 -6.41 -12.94
CA PRO A 274 33.60 -7.22 -13.05
C PRO A 274 33.72 -8.49 -12.19
N ARG A 275 32.60 -8.88 -11.58
CA ARG A 275 32.41 -10.05 -10.69
C ARG A 275 31.08 -10.73 -11.03
N VAL A 276 31.00 -11.26 -12.25
CA VAL A 276 29.73 -11.69 -12.88
C VAL A 276 29.63 -13.18 -13.19
N ASN A 277 30.69 -13.94 -12.94
CA ASN A 277 30.72 -15.36 -13.25
C ASN A 277 29.79 -16.15 -12.31
N GLY A 278 28.90 -16.98 -12.88
CA GLY A 278 27.85 -17.69 -12.13
C GLY A 278 26.60 -16.85 -11.84
N LEU A 279 26.63 -15.53 -12.06
CA LEU A 279 25.40 -14.74 -12.13
C LEU A 279 24.68 -15.02 -13.44
N ARG A 280 23.37 -14.90 -13.42
CA ARG A 280 22.60 -14.95 -14.65
C ARG A 280 22.93 -13.74 -15.54
N GLN A 281 23.17 -14.01 -16.81
CA GLN A 281 23.46 -13.01 -17.83
C GLN A 281 22.43 -13.13 -18.95
N ALA A 282 21.41 -12.28 -18.90
CA ALA A 282 20.35 -12.22 -19.89
C ALA A 282 20.12 -10.78 -20.32
N SER A 283 20.10 -10.57 -21.63
CA SER A 283 19.71 -9.32 -22.27
C SER A 283 18.35 -9.56 -22.93
N GLY A 284 17.33 -8.78 -22.56
CA GLY A 284 16.03 -8.82 -23.25
C GLY A 284 16.16 -8.41 -24.72
N LYS A 285 15.11 -8.58 -25.52
CA LYS A 285 15.12 -8.07 -26.92
C LYS A 285 15.09 -6.54 -26.94
N PRO A 286 15.68 -5.87 -27.96
CA PRO A 286 15.52 -4.43 -28.12
C PRO A 286 14.05 -4.01 -28.07
N GLY A 287 13.75 -2.94 -27.33
CA GLY A 287 12.37 -2.43 -27.16
C GLY A 287 11.50 -3.19 -26.14
N THR A 288 12.03 -4.23 -25.49
CA THR A 288 11.32 -4.89 -24.38
C THR A 288 11.62 -4.24 -23.02
N SER A 289 10.81 -4.56 -22.01
CA SER A 289 10.98 -4.03 -20.66
C SER A 289 12.33 -4.47 -20.05
N ASP A 290 13.00 -3.54 -19.34
CA ASP A 290 14.19 -3.83 -18.54
C ASP A 290 13.96 -4.98 -17.53
N MET A 291 12.71 -5.20 -17.14
CA MET A 291 12.27 -6.29 -16.26
C MET A 291 12.55 -7.70 -16.81
N LEU A 292 12.83 -7.82 -18.12
CA LEU A 292 13.22 -9.07 -18.79
C LEU A 292 14.75 -9.26 -18.87
N CYS A 293 15.53 -8.30 -18.37
CA CYS A 293 16.99 -8.35 -18.38
C CYS A 293 17.54 -8.78 -17.02
N SER A 294 18.70 -9.41 -16.99
CA SER A 294 19.39 -9.73 -15.73
C SER A 294 19.78 -8.44 -15.00
N TRP A 295 19.32 -8.37 -13.76
CA TRP A 295 19.54 -7.25 -12.85
C TRP A 295 19.82 -7.81 -11.45
N VAL A 296 20.94 -7.40 -10.86
CA VAL A 296 21.17 -7.49 -9.40
C VAL A 296 20.77 -6.17 -8.76
N ASP A 297 19.72 -6.13 -7.96
CA ASP A 297 19.27 -4.87 -7.35
C ASP A 297 20.00 -4.59 -6.05
N THR A 298 20.07 -5.57 -5.14
CA THR A 298 20.59 -5.39 -3.78
C THR A 298 21.80 -6.27 -3.48
N LEU A 299 22.66 -5.80 -2.59
CA LEU A 299 23.91 -6.46 -2.18
C LEU A 299 24.05 -6.42 -0.66
N ALA A 300 24.55 -7.51 -0.06
CA ALA A 300 24.87 -7.56 1.37
C ALA A 300 26.21 -8.28 1.59
N VAL A 301 27.17 -7.59 2.22
CA VAL A 301 28.53 -8.09 2.47
C VAL A 301 28.63 -8.57 3.92
N HIS A 302 29.17 -9.77 4.12
CA HIS A 302 29.36 -10.34 5.44
C HIS A 302 30.24 -9.42 6.32
N PRO A 303 29.88 -9.20 7.61
CA PRO A 303 30.47 -8.13 8.41
C PRO A 303 31.97 -8.32 8.66
N SER A 304 32.42 -9.57 8.83
CA SER A 304 33.82 -9.92 9.08
C SER A 304 34.54 -10.64 7.93
N LYS A 305 33.88 -10.86 6.80
CA LYS A 305 34.44 -11.63 5.67
C LYS A 305 34.15 -10.88 4.36
N PRO A 306 35.07 -10.01 3.89
CA PRO A 306 34.82 -9.15 2.72
C PRO A 306 34.46 -9.93 1.44
N ASP A 307 34.89 -11.19 1.34
CA ASP A 307 34.68 -12.03 0.16
C ASP A 307 33.38 -12.85 0.19
N VAL A 308 32.65 -12.83 1.30
CA VAL A 308 31.34 -13.47 1.42
C VAL A 308 30.24 -12.43 1.17
N VAL A 309 29.54 -12.56 0.05
CA VAL A 309 28.54 -11.57 -0.39
C VAL A 309 27.29 -12.27 -0.89
N TYR A 310 26.15 -11.66 -0.61
CA TYR A 310 24.86 -12.06 -1.15
C TYR A 310 24.32 -10.99 -2.09
N ALA A 311 23.72 -11.43 -3.19
CA ALA A 311 23.17 -10.57 -4.24
C ALA A 311 21.72 -10.96 -4.54
N GLY A 312 20.80 -9.98 -4.48
CA GLY A 312 19.41 -10.17 -4.85
C GLY A 312 19.19 -9.89 -6.33
N GLY A 313 18.71 -10.90 -7.06
CA GLY A 313 18.30 -10.76 -8.45
C GLY A 313 16.89 -10.20 -8.57
N ALA A 314 16.68 -9.26 -9.50
CA ALA A 314 15.41 -8.56 -9.73
C ALA A 314 14.94 -8.74 -11.18
N THR A 315 14.52 -9.95 -11.54
CA THR A 315 13.83 -10.24 -12.81
C THR A 315 12.46 -10.86 -12.55
N TRP A 316 11.49 -10.57 -13.41
CA TRP A 316 10.08 -10.95 -13.15
C TRP A 316 9.80 -12.45 -13.26
N TRP A 317 10.72 -13.22 -13.83
CA TRP A 317 10.51 -14.64 -14.14
C TRP A 317 11.59 -15.56 -13.57
N ASP A 318 12.69 -15.03 -13.02
CA ASP A 318 13.78 -15.84 -12.45
C ASP A 318 14.64 -15.04 -11.45
N ALA A 319 14.01 -14.21 -10.63
CA ALA A 319 14.67 -13.62 -9.49
C ALA A 319 15.09 -14.71 -8.47
N THR A 320 16.21 -14.48 -7.79
CA THR A 320 16.78 -15.40 -6.80
C THR A 320 17.78 -14.64 -5.93
N VAL A 321 18.32 -15.30 -4.90
CA VAL A 321 19.46 -14.84 -4.13
C VAL A 321 20.69 -15.64 -4.58
N TYR A 322 21.76 -14.93 -4.91
CA TYR A 322 23.08 -15.49 -5.19
C TYR A 322 23.99 -15.31 -3.98
N LYS A 323 24.94 -16.23 -3.81
CA LYS A 323 26.02 -16.15 -2.82
C LYS A 323 27.37 -16.35 -3.50
N THR A 324 28.38 -15.62 -3.05
CA THR A 324 29.80 -15.86 -3.32
C THR A 324 30.55 -15.97 -2.00
N GLU A 325 31.66 -16.71 -2.02
CA GLU A 325 32.59 -16.86 -0.88
C GLU A 325 34.04 -16.55 -1.30
N ASP A 326 34.24 -16.07 -2.54
CA ASP A 326 35.53 -15.79 -3.17
C ASP A 326 35.58 -14.37 -3.76
N GLY A 327 34.80 -13.46 -3.19
CA GLY A 327 34.82 -12.05 -3.57
C GLY A 327 34.08 -11.77 -4.88
N GLY A 328 33.18 -12.66 -5.30
CA GLY A 328 32.38 -12.54 -6.52
C GLY A 328 33.06 -13.10 -7.76
N LEU A 329 34.14 -13.87 -7.60
CA LEU A 329 34.77 -14.59 -8.72
C LEU A 329 33.89 -15.75 -9.18
N ASN A 330 33.14 -16.37 -8.27
CA ASN A 330 32.10 -17.35 -8.57
C ASN A 330 30.86 -17.10 -7.71
N TRP A 331 29.71 -16.99 -8.37
CA TRP A 331 28.40 -16.90 -7.74
C TRP A 331 27.62 -18.20 -7.91
N ARG A 332 26.87 -18.58 -6.88
CA ARG A 332 25.91 -19.68 -6.93
C ARG A 332 24.53 -19.22 -6.46
N ARG A 333 23.48 -19.78 -7.04
CA ARG A 333 22.11 -19.59 -6.53
C ARG A 333 22.01 -20.29 -5.17
N VAL A 334 21.43 -19.59 -4.20
CA VAL A 334 21.13 -20.14 -2.87
C VAL A 334 19.65 -20.03 -2.55
N PHE A 335 18.84 -19.57 -3.51
CA PHE A 335 17.40 -19.53 -3.37
C PHE A 335 16.74 -20.20 -4.58
N GLU A 336 15.99 -21.27 -4.32
CA GLU A 336 15.20 -21.96 -5.34
C GLU A 336 13.80 -22.27 -4.80
N PHE A 337 12.79 -21.80 -5.54
CA PHE A 337 11.38 -22.04 -5.23
C PHE A 337 10.90 -23.38 -5.76
N GLY A 338 9.91 -23.97 -5.08
CA GLY A 338 9.15 -25.12 -5.55
C GLY A 338 9.33 -26.37 -4.69
N GLU A 339 8.62 -27.44 -5.02
CA GLU A 339 8.60 -28.68 -4.22
C GLU A 339 9.99 -29.30 -4.03
N LYS A 340 10.85 -29.17 -5.04
CA LYS A 340 12.24 -29.65 -5.03
C LYS A 340 13.25 -28.57 -4.65
N GLY A 341 12.79 -27.33 -4.44
CA GLY A 341 13.61 -26.19 -4.06
C GLY A 341 13.90 -26.16 -2.56
N ASN A 342 14.69 -25.18 -2.14
CA ASN A 342 15.03 -24.97 -0.74
C ASN A 342 14.14 -23.92 -0.03
N ALA A 343 13.04 -23.54 -0.68
CA ALA A 343 12.04 -22.61 -0.16
C ALA A 343 10.63 -22.99 -0.62
N ARG A 344 9.65 -22.85 0.29
CA ARG A 344 8.22 -23.07 0.02
C ARG A 344 7.43 -21.76 0.11
N HIS A 345 6.46 -21.62 -0.79
CA HIS A 345 5.44 -20.57 -0.70
C HIS A 345 4.34 -20.96 0.27
N ALA A 346 3.67 -19.95 0.81
CA ALA A 346 2.35 -20.10 1.37
C ALA A 346 1.31 -19.81 0.27
N TRP A 347 0.50 -18.77 0.40
CA TRP A 347 -0.64 -18.53 -0.50
C TRP A 347 -0.37 -17.69 -1.76
N ILE A 348 0.78 -17.02 -1.83
CA ILE A 348 1.13 -16.17 -2.98
C ILE A 348 2.03 -17.04 -3.89
N ASP A 349 1.44 -17.63 -4.92
CA ASP A 349 2.11 -18.55 -5.86
C ASP A 349 2.00 -18.12 -7.33
N MET A 350 1.40 -16.96 -7.56
CA MET A 350 1.06 -16.47 -8.90
C MET A 350 2.15 -15.63 -9.58
N TRP A 351 3.24 -15.23 -8.88
CA TRP A 351 4.36 -14.51 -9.49
C TRP A 351 5.72 -14.77 -8.83
N GLY A 352 6.79 -14.45 -9.57
CA GLY A 352 8.18 -14.66 -9.16
C GLY A 352 8.70 -13.67 -8.10
N PRO A 353 9.82 -14.01 -7.45
CA PRO A 353 10.25 -13.47 -6.15
C PRO A 353 11.12 -12.21 -6.22
N SER A 354 10.95 -11.35 -7.23
CA SER A 354 11.83 -10.20 -7.51
C SER A 354 12.45 -9.60 -6.23
N VAL A 355 13.75 -9.86 -5.99
CA VAL A 355 14.38 -9.52 -4.71
C VAL A 355 14.73 -8.04 -4.71
N THR A 356 13.99 -7.25 -3.95
CA THR A 356 14.03 -5.78 -3.95
C THR A 356 14.87 -5.22 -2.82
N CYS A 357 15.00 -5.97 -1.73
CA CYS A 357 15.81 -5.61 -0.57
C CYS A 357 16.33 -6.85 0.13
N LEU A 358 17.53 -6.77 0.69
CA LEU A 358 18.23 -7.88 1.34
C LEU A 358 19.09 -7.32 2.47
N THR A 359 19.10 -8.01 3.60
CA THR A 359 19.94 -7.68 4.75
C THR A 359 20.40 -8.95 5.46
N LEU A 360 21.49 -8.85 6.20
CA LEU A 360 22.02 -9.92 7.04
C LEU A 360 22.15 -9.44 8.48
N SER A 361 21.99 -10.35 9.43
CA SER A 361 22.23 -10.06 10.83
C SER A 361 23.73 -9.88 11.07
N VAL A 362 24.11 -8.75 11.69
CA VAL A 362 25.51 -8.48 12.01
C VAL A 362 26.05 -9.46 13.06
N SER A 363 25.20 -9.89 14.01
CA SER A 363 25.56 -10.82 15.09
C SER A 363 25.47 -12.29 14.69
N ARG A 364 24.60 -12.63 13.72
CA ARG A 364 24.49 -13.98 13.14
C ARG A 364 24.51 -13.90 11.61
N PRO A 365 25.67 -13.76 10.96
CA PRO A 365 25.75 -13.49 9.51
C PRO A 365 25.19 -14.57 8.58
N ASP A 366 24.95 -15.80 9.08
CA ASP A 366 24.21 -16.84 8.37
C ASP A 366 22.69 -16.65 8.42
N THR A 367 22.21 -15.68 9.19
CA THR A 367 20.82 -15.23 9.21
C THR A 367 20.62 -14.06 8.25
N LEU A 368 19.78 -14.25 7.24
CA LEU A 368 19.45 -13.23 6.25
C LEU A 368 17.94 -13.07 6.08
N TYR A 369 17.54 -11.87 5.72
CA TYR A 369 16.17 -11.52 5.37
C TYR A 369 16.16 -10.85 4.01
N PHE A 370 15.19 -11.18 3.17
CA PHE A 370 14.93 -10.41 1.97
C PHE A 370 13.43 -10.21 1.75
N GLY A 371 13.12 -9.08 1.10
CA GLY A 371 11.78 -8.71 0.68
C GLY A 371 11.64 -8.73 -0.84
N THR A 372 10.39 -8.80 -1.30
CA THR A 372 10.02 -8.81 -2.73
C THR A 372 8.77 -7.95 -2.98
N SER A 373 8.17 -8.05 -4.16
CA SER A 373 6.84 -7.49 -4.47
C SER A 373 5.67 -8.10 -3.66
N GLY A 374 5.89 -9.07 -2.78
CA GLY A 374 4.81 -9.66 -1.96
C GLY A 374 5.23 -10.50 -0.76
N TYR A 375 6.52 -10.83 -0.61
CA TYR A 375 7.02 -11.78 0.39
C TYR A 375 8.11 -11.19 1.28
N ILE A 376 8.28 -11.80 2.45
CA ILE A 376 9.52 -11.77 3.22
C ILE A 376 9.97 -13.20 3.47
N TYR A 377 11.25 -13.47 3.25
CA TYR A 377 11.90 -14.76 3.55
C TYR A 377 13.04 -14.57 4.53
N LYS A 378 13.24 -15.60 5.36
CA LYS A 378 14.37 -15.74 6.29
C LYS A 378 15.14 -17.01 5.98
N THR A 379 16.47 -16.94 6.07
CA THR A 379 17.36 -18.09 6.24
C THR A 379 18.13 -17.93 7.54
N GLU A 380 18.58 -19.03 8.13
CA GLU A 380 19.40 -19.07 9.34
C GLU A 380 20.70 -19.87 9.13
N ASN A 381 20.92 -20.36 7.92
CA ASN A 381 22.02 -21.24 7.53
C ASN A 381 22.66 -20.80 6.20
N GLY A 382 22.77 -19.48 6.03
CA GLY A 382 23.50 -18.88 4.92
C GLY A 382 22.90 -19.15 3.55
N GLY A 383 21.60 -19.45 3.49
CA GLY A 383 20.85 -19.75 2.27
C GLY A 383 20.71 -21.24 1.95
N ALA A 384 21.10 -22.17 2.83
CA ALA A 384 20.85 -23.59 2.58
C ALA A 384 19.35 -23.93 2.60
N THR A 385 18.58 -23.30 3.49
CA THR A 385 17.10 -23.39 3.53
C THR A 385 16.48 -22.02 3.80
N TRP A 386 15.32 -21.76 3.22
CA TRP A 386 14.56 -20.53 3.41
C TRP A 386 13.14 -20.80 3.89
N ARG A 387 12.63 -19.94 4.76
CA ARG A 387 11.26 -19.98 5.26
C ARG A 387 10.57 -18.66 5.01
N GLN A 388 9.33 -18.72 4.56
CA GLN A 388 8.47 -17.54 4.47
C GLN A 388 8.18 -17.00 5.88
N ARG A 389 8.03 -15.68 5.97
CA ARG A 389 7.76 -14.93 7.21
C ARG A 389 6.67 -13.89 7.03
N TYR A 390 5.74 -14.08 6.10
CA TYR A 390 4.71 -13.06 5.84
C TYR A 390 3.31 -13.51 6.26
N THR A 391 3.08 -14.81 6.46
CA THR A 391 1.77 -15.39 6.77
C THR A 391 1.92 -16.64 7.64
N ALA A 392 0.87 -16.99 8.37
CA ALA A 392 0.76 -18.23 9.13
C ALA A 392 -0.10 -19.22 8.34
N GLU A 393 0.44 -20.42 8.09
CA GLU A 393 -0.28 -21.52 7.46
C GLU A 393 -0.89 -22.40 8.57
N ARG A 394 -2.14 -22.84 8.36
CA ARG A 394 -2.89 -23.69 9.28
C ARG A 394 -2.96 -25.11 8.74
N ASP A 395 -3.15 -26.08 9.63
CA ASP A 395 -3.25 -27.50 9.28
C ASP A 395 -4.45 -27.81 8.35
N ASP A 396 -5.47 -26.95 8.34
CA ASP A 396 -6.64 -27.03 7.46
C ASP A 396 -6.42 -26.40 6.07
N GLY A 397 -5.18 -26.00 5.74
CA GLY A 397 -4.80 -25.40 4.47
C GLY A 397 -5.19 -23.92 4.33
N LYS A 398 -5.76 -23.31 5.38
CA LYS A 398 -6.04 -21.87 5.41
C LYS A 398 -4.82 -21.08 5.85
N ILE A 399 -4.88 -19.77 5.62
CA ILE A 399 -3.84 -18.82 6.00
C ILE A 399 -4.38 -17.79 6.99
N ALA A 400 -3.48 -17.19 7.78
CA ALA A 400 -3.78 -16.08 8.65
C ALA A 400 -2.65 -15.04 8.64
N GLY A 401 -3.00 -13.77 8.76
CA GLY A 401 -2.04 -12.69 8.87
C GLY A 401 -1.16 -12.80 10.12
N THR A 402 0.11 -12.39 9.97
CA THR A 402 1.09 -12.31 11.08
C THR A 402 1.22 -10.87 11.61
N GLY A 403 0.36 -9.97 11.15
CA GLY A 403 0.40 -8.53 11.43
C GLY A 403 1.01 -7.71 10.30
N LEU A 404 1.83 -8.33 9.43
CA LEU A 404 2.38 -7.74 8.20
C LEU A 404 1.32 -7.75 7.09
N GLU A 405 0.56 -6.67 6.96
CA GLU A 405 -0.46 -6.55 5.90
C GLU A 405 -0.07 -5.41 4.96
N VAL A 406 0.20 -5.72 3.69
CA VAL A 406 0.64 -4.72 2.69
C VAL A 406 -0.31 -4.65 1.50
N THR A 407 -1.45 -5.35 1.58
CA THR A 407 -2.43 -5.45 0.50
C THR A 407 -3.38 -4.25 0.45
N CYS A 408 -3.83 -3.95 -0.77
CA CYS A 408 -4.84 -2.93 -1.05
C CYS A 408 -6.17 -3.59 -1.37
N LEU A 409 -7.29 -3.01 -0.92
CA LEU A 409 -8.63 -3.54 -1.16
C LEU A 409 -9.46 -2.65 -2.09
N HIS A 410 -10.08 -3.29 -3.08
CA HIS A 410 -11.21 -2.73 -3.82
C HIS A 410 -12.46 -2.69 -2.93
N GLY A 411 -12.70 -3.74 -2.14
CA GLY A 411 -13.82 -3.77 -1.22
C GLY A 411 -13.83 -4.97 -0.27
N VAL A 412 -14.65 -4.85 0.77
CA VAL A 412 -14.93 -5.91 1.75
C VAL A 412 -16.44 -6.14 1.74
N PHE A 413 -16.86 -7.38 1.52
CA PHE A 413 -18.27 -7.71 1.30
C PHE A 413 -18.70 -8.81 2.30
N PRO A 414 -19.15 -8.42 3.51
CA PRO A 414 -19.74 -9.36 4.47
C PRO A 414 -21.00 -10.01 3.91
N HIS A 415 -21.15 -11.32 4.09
CA HIS A 415 -22.28 -12.06 3.54
C HIS A 415 -23.60 -11.70 4.29
N PRO A 416 -24.72 -11.46 3.58
CA PRO A 416 -25.97 -11.01 4.19
C PRO A 416 -26.70 -12.04 5.05
N ARG A 417 -26.30 -13.32 5.00
CA ARG A 417 -27.01 -14.42 5.66
C ARG A 417 -26.13 -15.45 6.36
N VAL A 418 -24.82 -15.44 6.11
CA VAL A 418 -23.89 -16.44 6.61
C VAL A 418 -22.90 -15.72 7.50
N LYS A 419 -23.07 -15.87 8.81
CA LYS A 419 -22.21 -15.23 9.80
C LYS A 419 -20.76 -15.69 9.61
N GLY A 420 -19.82 -14.75 9.62
CA GLY A 420 -18.39 -15.03 9.48
C GLY A 420 -17.90 -15.15 8.03
N ARG A 421 -18.80 -15.34 7.06
CA ARG A 421 -18.44 -15.36 5.64
C ARG A 421 -18.23 -13.94 5.13
N VAL A 422 -17.01 -13.62 4.71
CA VAL A 422 -16.65 -12.29 4.20
C VAL A 422 -15.76 -12.44 2.97
N PHE A 423 -16.13 -11.75 1.89
CA PHE A 423 -15.39 -11.71 0.63
C PHE A 423 -14.49 -10.47 0.61
N PHE A 424 -13.22 -10.65 0.25
CA PHE A 424 -12.24 -9.57 0.21
C PHE A 424 -11.72 -9.41 -1.22
N GLY A 425 -12.16 -8.35 -1.88
CA GLY A 425 -11.73 -8.02 -3.24
C GLY A 425 -10.47 -7.18 -3.19
N PHE A 426 -9.35 -7.76 -3.59
CA PHE A 426 -8.04 -7.12 -3.53
C PHE A 426 -7.58 -6.59 -4.89
N TYR A 427 -6.68 -5.62 -4.83
CA TYR A 427 -5.76 -5.31 -5.92
C TYR A 427 -4.67 -6.39 -5.99
N ASP A 428 -4.15 -6.66 -7.18
CA ASP A 428 -3.01 -7.54 -7.47
C ASP A 428 -3.19 -9.06 -7.19
N ILE A 429 -4.05 -9.45 -6.24
CA ILE A 429 -4.17 -10.84 -5.75
C ILE A 429 -5.56 -11.46 -5.91
N GLY A 430 -6.50 -10.75 -6.54
CA GLY A 430 -7.85 -11.25 -6.80
C GLY A 430 -8.74 -11.30 -5.55
N LEU A 431 -9.32 -12.47 -5.28
CA LEU A 431 -10.33 -12.68 -4.23
C LEU A 431 -9.85 -13.71 -3.20
N LEU A 432 -9.93 -13.32 -1.92
CA LEU A 432 -9.87 -14.25 -0.80
C LEU A 432 -11.20 -14.19 -0.03
N VAL A 433 -11.56 -15.31 0.59
CA VAL A 433 -12.76 -15.43 1.41
C VAL A 433 -12.37 -15.95 2.79
N SER A 434 -12.95 -15.34 3.81
CA SER A 434 -12.92 -15.84 5.19
C SER A 434 -14.29 -16.43 5.52
N GLU A 435 -14.31 -17.52 6.29
CA GLU A 435 -15.52 -18.16 6.81
C GLU A 435 -15.66 -17.99 8.34
N ASP A 436 -14.73 -17.25 8.97
CA ASP A 436 -14.58 -17.11 10.42
C ASP A 436 -14.40 -15.65 10.86
N GLY A 437 -14.95 -14.70 10.10
CA GLY A 437 -14.93 -13.28 10.46
C GLY A 437 -13.54 -12.65 10.33
N GLY A 438 -12.75 -13.14 9.37
CA GLY A 438 -11.41 -12.64 9.07
C GLY A 438 -10.30 -13.19 9.96
N ALA A 439 -10.51 -14.32 10.66
CA ALA A 439 -9.47 -14.97 11.44
C ALA A 439 -8.56 -15.85 10.56
N SER A 440 -9.11 -16.41 9.48
CA SER A 440 -8.37 -17.12 8.44
C SER A 440 -8.99 -16.94 7.05
N PHE A 441 -8.22 -17.26 6.01
CA PHE A 441 -8.58 -17.02 4.63
C PHE A 441 -8.29 -18.23 3.74
N SER A 442 -9.02 -18.30 2.64
CA SER A 442 -8.71 -19.15 1.51
C SER A 442 -8.75 -18.33 0.23
N ARG A 443 -7.80 -18.56 -0.67
CA ARG A 443 -7.85 -17.99 -2.03
C ARG A 443 -9.00 -18.64 -2.80
N ARG A 444 -9.87 -17.85 -3.41
CA ARG A 444 -11.13 -18.29 -4.04
C ARG A 444 -11.19 -17.91 -5.52
N MET A 445 -10.20 -18.37 -6.28
CA MET A 445 -9.99 -17.99 -7.69
C MET A 445 -10.21 -19.13 -8.70
N LYS A 446 -10.63 -20.31 -8.24
CA LYS A 446 -10.83 -21.46 -9.13
C LYS A 446 -11.94 -21.17 -10.13
N GLY A 447 -11.63 -21.31 -11.42
CA GLY A 447 -12.55 -21.03 -12.53
C GLY A 447 -12.38 -19.64 -13.15
N ILE A 448 -11.59 -18.75 -12.53
CA ILE A 448 -11.24 -17.45 -13.13
C ILE A 448 -10.03 -17.62 -14.07
N PRO A 449 -10.10 -17.15 -15.33
CA PRO A 449 -9.02 -17.29 -16.29
C PRO A 449 -7.84 -16.40 -15.95
N ARG A 450 -6.64 -16.88 -16.33
CA ARG A 450 -5.40 -16.11 -16.22
C ARG A 450 -5.52 -14.78 -16.98
N GLY A 451 -5.01 -13.71 -16.39
CA GLY A 451 -5.17 -12.35 -16.93
C GLY A 451 -6.44 -11.64 -16.44
N HIS A 452 -7.35 -12.34 -15.75
CA HIS A 452 -8.47 -11.72 -15.03
C HIS A 452 -8.41 -12.03 -13.53
N ASP A 453 -7.43 -12.82 -13.10
CA ASP A 453 -7.24 -13.28 -11.73
C ASP A 453 -6.43 -12.31 -10.85
N ASN A 454 -6.16 -11.12 -11.36
CA ASN A 454 -5.34 -10.08 -10.74
C ASN A 454 -6.15 -9.22 -9.74
N SER A 455 -7.37 -8.85 -10.11
CA SER A 455 -8.23 -8.01 -9.26
C SER A 455 -9.63 -8.59 -9.15
N CYS A 456 -10.23 -8.48 -7.96
CA CYS A 456 -11.66 -8.61 -7.75
C CYS A 456 -12.21 -7.26 -7.31
N PHE A 457 -13.04 -6.65 -8.15
CA PHE A 457 -13.47 -5.25 -8.01
C PHE A 457 -14.72 -5.08 -7.14
N THR A 458 -15.67 -6.01 -7.27
CA THR A 458 -16.97 -5.93 -6.60
C THR A 458 -17.58 -7.32 -6.48
N VAL A 459 -18.37 -7.53 -5.43
CA VAL A 459 -19.14 -8.74 -5.17
C VAL A 459 -20.54 -8.31 -4.74
N ALA A 460 -21.58 -8.95 -5.30
CA ALA A 460 -22.92 -8.83 -4.76
C ALA A 460 -23.57 -10.18 -4.50
N PHE A 461 -24.53 -10.12 -3.59
CA PHE A 461 -25.34 -11.23 -3.13
C PHE A 461 -26.79 -10.98 -3.55
N ASP A 462 -27.60 -12.03 -3.51
CA ASP A 462 -29.04 -11.89 -3.69
C ASP A 462 -29.75 -11.99 -2.34
N ASP A 463 -30.44 -10.91 -1.97
CA ASP A 463 -31.23 -10.76 -0.75
C ASP A 463 -32.18 -11.95 -0.46
N ARG A 464 -32.62 -12.67 -1.51
CA ARG A 464 -33.53 -13.82 -1.40
C ARG A 464 -32.99 -15.11 -2.02
N GLY A 465 -31.73 -15.12 -2.44
CA GLY A 465 -31.09 -16.26 -3.12
C GLY A 465 -30.69 -17.41 -2.18
N HIS A 466 -29.90 -18.35 -2.68
CA HIS A 466 -29.24 -19.36 -1.87
C HIS A 466 -28.04 -18.75 -1.12
N ASP A 467 -27.69 -19.27 0.05
CA ASP A 467 -26.58 -18.78 0.90
C ASP A 467 -25.18 -18.93 0.28
N ASP A 468 -25.11 -19.67 -0.82
CA ASP A 468 -23.87 -19.94 -1.55
C ASP A 468 -23.79 -19.20 -2.90
N TRP A 469 -24.83 -18.45 -3.27
CA TRP A 469 -24.82 -17.71 -4.53
C TRP A 469 -24.20 -16.32 -4.37
N ALA A 470 -23.27 -16.00 -5.25
CA ALA A 470 -22.75 -14.64 -5.42
C ALA A 470 -22.38 -14.40 -6.89
N ILE A 471 -22.29 -13.13 -7.27
CA ILE A 471 -21.70 -12.68 -8.53
C ILE A 471 -20.59 -11.68 -8.24
N ALA A 472 -19.48 -11.79 -8.97
CA ALA A 472 -18.34 -10.93 -8.77
C ALA A 472 -17.72 -10.46 -10.09
N GLY A 473 -17.08 -9.30 -10.02
CA GLY A 473 -16.34 -8.69 -11.12
C GLY A 473 -14.84 -8.90 -10.98
N PHE A 474 -14.21 -9.38 -12.05
CA PHE A 474 -12.79 -9.70 -12.12
C PHE A 474 -12.11 -9.01 -13.30
N GLY A 475 -10.79 -8.81 -13.26
CA GLY A 475 -10.06 -8.24 -14.39
C GLY A 475 -8.66 -7.73 -14.06
N GLU A 476 -8.13 -6.88 -14.95
CA GLU A 476 -6.80 -6.29 -14.83
C GLU A 476 -6.87 -4.88 -14.23
N TRP A 477 -6.04 -4.60 -13.22
CA TRP A 477 -5.95 -3.22 -12.70
C TRP A 477 -5.20 -2.27 -13.65
N GLY A 478 -4.34 -2.78 -14.53
CA GLY A 478 -3.50 -1.97 -15.44
C GLY A 478 -4.20 -1.57 -16.75
N ARG A 479 -5.30 -2.23 -17.12
CA ARG A 479 -6.07 -1.98 -18.34
C ARG A 479 -7.56 -1.99 -18.05
N ASN A 480 -8.35 -1.24 -18.81
CA ASN A 480 -9.81 -1.31 -18.67
C ASN A 480 -10.35 -2.59 -19.35
N ALA A 481 -10.18 -3.73 -18.68
CA ALA A 481 -10.57 -5.06 -19.15
C ALA A 481 -11.10 -5.88 -17.96
N GLY A 482 -12.11 -6.71 -18.20
CA GLY A 482 -12.77 -7.45 -17.13
C GLY A 482 -13.92 -8.33 -17.56
N LEU A 483 -14.37 -9.17 -16.62
CA LEU A 483 -15.47 -10.11 -16.78
C LEU A 483 -16.30 -10.24 -15.51
N LEU A 484 -17.46 -10.87 -15.65
CA LEU A 484 -18.32 -11.27 -14.55
C LEU A 484 -18.26 -12.80 -14.38
N ALA A 485 -18.31 -13.26 -13.14
CA ALA A 485 -18.42 -14.67 -12.81
C ALA A 485 -19.41 -14.89 -11.67
N VAL A 486 -20.07 -16.05 -11.68
CA VAL A 486 -21.04 -16.45 -10.66
C VAL A 486 -20.54 -17.67 -9.91
N THR A 487 -20.93 -17.79 -8.64
CA THR A 487 -20.71 -18.98 -7.82
C THR A 487 -22.05 -19.44 -7.25
N GLY A 488 -22.15 -20.74 -6.99
CA GLY A 488 -23.27 -21.36 -6.27
C GLY A 488 -22.81 -22.21 -5.08
N ASP A 489 -21.53 -22.12 -4.71
CA ASP A 489 -20.87 -22.93 -3.68
C ASP A 489 -20.07 -22.08 -2.69
N GLY A 490 -20.47 -20.81 -2.49
CA GLY A 490 -19.85 -19.91 -1.52
C GLY A 490 -18.50 -19.35 -2.00
N GLY A 491 -18.26 -19.35 -3.31
CA GLY A 491 -17.02 -18.89 -3.92
C GLY A 491 -15.92 -19.94 -4.01
N LEU A 492 -16.21 -21.22 -3.72
CA LEU A 492 -15.24 -22.30 -3.91
C LEU A 492 -14.88 -22.46 -5.40
N THR A 493 -15.87 -22.33 -6.27
CA THR A 493 -15.71 -22.31 -7.72
C THR A 493 -16.50 -21.17 -8.36
N TRP A 494 -15.94 -20.64 -9.45
CA TRP A 494 -16.54 -19.57 -10.23
C TRP A 494 -16.79 -20.02 -11.66
N GLN A 495 -18.00 -19.79 -12.15
CA GLN A 495 -18.37 -19.91 -13.55
C GLN A 495 -18.29 -18.53 -14.19
N THR A 496 -17.30 -18.31 -15.06
CA THR A 496 -17.23 -17.08 -15.86
C THR A 496 -18.39 -17.02 -16.84
N LEU A 497 -19.02 -15.85 -16.91
CA LEU A 497 -20.05 -15.62 -17.91
C LEU A 497 -19.42 -15.60 -19.32
N PRO A 498 -20.11 -16.21 -20.31
CA PRO A 498 -19.61 -16.27 -21.68
C PRO A 498 -19.62 -14.87 -22.33
N LYS A 499 -18.81 -14.63 -23.37
CA LYS A 499 -18.76 -13.31 -24.03
C LYS A 499 -20.11 -12.91 -24.64
N GLU A 500 -20.89 -13.90 -25.02
CA GLU A 500 -22.24 -13.81 -25.57
C GLU A 500 -23.26 -13.31 -24.54
N CYS A 501 -22.89 -13.23 -23.25
CA CYS A 501 -23.74 -12.65 -22.22
C CYS A 501 -23.98 -11.14 -22.42
N GLY A 502 -23.27 -10.46 -23.33
CA GLY A 502 -23.52 -9.05 -23.64
C GLY A 502 -22.88 -8.05 -22.67
N PHE A 503 -22.26 -8.50 -21.57
CA PHE A 503 -21.43 -7.64 -20.73
C PHE A 503 -20.14 -7.29 -21.49
N PRO A 504 -19.76 -6.00 -21.60
CA PRO A 504 -18.63 -5.61 -22.41
C PRO A 504 -17.29 -5.87 -21.69
N ASP A 505 -16.21 -6.06 -22.45
CA ASP A 505 -14.85 -6.13 -21.89
C ASP A 505 -14.45 -4.77 -21.27
N ALA A 506 -14.64 -4.64 -19.97
CA ALA A 506 -14.40 -3.45 -19.16
C ALA A 506 -14.39 -3.86 -17.69
N ARG A 507 -13.77 -3.06 -16.83
CA ARG A 507 -13.77 -3.33 -15.40
C ARG A 507 -15.20 -3.22 -14.83
N PRO A 508 -15.70 -4.26 -14.15
CA PRO A 508 -16.92 -4.17 -13.37
C PRO A 508 -16.66 -3.33 -12.13
N ARG A 509 -17.14 -2.09 -12.09
CA ARG A 509 -16.81 -1.13 -11.01
C ARG A 509 -17.66 -1.28 -9.77
N ASP A 510 -18.93 -1.59 -9.99
CA ASP A 510 -19.92 -1.68 -8.93
C ASP A 510 -21.06 -2.57 -9.39
N LEU A 511 -21.68 -3.28 -8.45
CA LEU A 511 -22.65 -4.32 -8.74
C LEU A 511 -23.76 -4.36 -7.68
N VAL A 512 -25.00 -4.38 -8.14
CA VAL A 512 -26.19 -4.53 -7.30
C VAL A 512 -27.02 -5.69 -7.82
N ALA A 513 -27.39 -6.62 -6.94
CA ALA A 513 -28.23 -7.76 -7.29
C ALA A 513 -29.37 -7.93 -6.29
N TRP A 514 -30.56 -8.30 -6.76
CA TRP A 514 -31.69 -8.63 -5.90
C TRP A 514 -32.78 -9.43 -6.62
N THR A 515 -33.70 -10.00 -5.84
CA THR A 515 -34.93 -10.60 -6.37
C THR A 515 -36.16 -9.77 -5.97
N PRO A 516 -36.88 -9.12 -6.92
CA PRO A 516 -38.09 -8.35 -6.64
C PRO A 516 -39.20 -9.17 -5.98
N SER A 517 -40.07 -8.54 -5.19
CA SER A 517 -41.18 -9.22 -4.51
C SER A 517 -42.41 -9.46 -5.39
N VAL A 518 -42.70 -8.57 -6.34
CA VAL A 518 -43.86 -8.65 -7.25
C VAL A 518 -43.53 -7.86 -8.52
N GLU A 519 -43.77 -8.45 -9.69
CA GLU A 519 -43.91 -7.72 -10.96
C GLU A 519 -45.25 -8.12 -11.58
N GLY A 520 -46.21 -7.17 -11.66
CA GLY A 520 -47.43 -7.35 -12.47
C GLY A 520 -48.36 -8.51 -12.09
N GLY A 521 -48.51 -8.85 -10.81
CA GLY A 521 -49.48 -9.89 -10.38
C GLY A 521 -49.01 -11.34 -10.56
N ASN A 522 -47.84 -11.57 -11.15
CA ASN A 522 -47.18 -12.88 -11.16
C ASN A 522 -45.95 -12.85 -10.24
N ARG A 523 -45.77 -13.91 -9.44
CA ARG A 523 -44.56 -14.13 -8.65
C ARG A 523 -43.38 -14.40 -9.59
N CYS A 524 -42.75 -13.36 -10.12
CA CYS A 524 -41.55 -13.53 -10.93
C CYS A 524 -40.34 -13.64 -10.01
N GLY A 525 -39.86 -14.86 -9.78
CA GLY A 525 -38.63 -15.17 -9.03
C GLY A 525 -37.33 -14.87 -9.79
N ALA A 526 -37.35 -13.89 -10.71
CA ALA A 526 -36.20 -13.55 -11.54
C ALA A 526 -35.30 -12.55 -10.82
N ARG A 527 -34.04 -12.95 -10.59
CA ARG A 527 -32.99 -12.08 -10.06
C ARG A 527 -32.64 -10.99 -11.07
N ARG A 528 -32.57 -9.75 -10.61
CA ARG A 528 -32.04 -8.61 -11.34
C ARG A 528 -30.61 -8.35 -10.93
N ILE A 529 -29.76 -8.10 -11.90
CA ILE A 529 -28.35 -7.78 -11.70
C ILE A 529 -28.04 -6.52 -12.48
N PHE A 530 -27.51 -5.51 -11.80
CA PHE A 530 -27.01 -4.29 -12.41
C PHE A 530 -25.51 -4.21 -12.17
N CYS A 531 -24.76 -3.89 -13.22
CA CYS A 531 -23.32 -3.72 -13.13
C CYS A 531 -22.89 -2.45 -13.86
N VAL A 532 -21.99 -1.68 -13.25
CA VAL A 532 -21.28 -0.58 -13.91
C VAL A 532 -20.07 -1.14 -14.64
N ALA A 533 -20.02 -0.95 -15.96
CA ALA A 533 -18.84 -1.22 -16.78
C ALA A 533 -18.05 0.09 -16.96
N GLU A 534 -16.80 0.13 -16.49
CA GLU A 534 -15.98 1.35 -16.55
C GLU A 534 -15.89 1.91 -17.98
N GLY A 535 -16.35 3.14 -18.16
CA GLY A 535 -16.37 3.82 -19.46
C GLY A 535 -17.49 3.39 -20.41
N LYS A 536 -18.40 2.50 -19.99
CA LYS A 536 -19.47 1.94 -20.85
C LYS A 536 -20.88 2.03 -20.23
N GLY A 537 -20.98 2.48 -18.98
CA GLY A 537 -22.25 2.76 -18.30
C GLY A 537 -22.81 1.56 -17.53
N VAL A 538 -24.13 1.54 -17.39
CA VAL A 538 -24.86 0.54 -16.60
C VAL A 538 -25.43 -0.55 -17.52
N PHE A 539 -25.27 -1.80 -17.10
CA PHE A 539 -25.83 -2.97 -17.76
C PHE A 539 -26.72 -3.73 -16.80
N GLU A 540 -27.87 -4.21 -17.29
CA GLU A 540 -28.81 -5.03 -16.54
C GLU A 540 -28.88 -6.44 -17.12
N SER A 541 -28.90 -7.45 -16.26
CA SER A 541 -29.41 -8.78 -16.58
C SER A 541 -30.68 -9.11 -15.79
N PHE A 542 -31.67 -9.64 -16.51
CA PHE A 542 -32.97 -10.06 -15.97
C PHE A 542 -33.30 -11.50 -16.41
N CYS A 543 -32.48 -12.48 -16.04
CA CYS A 543 -32.83 -13.90 -16.06
C CYS A 543 -31.71 -14.75 -15.44
N PHE A 544 -32.06 -15.69 -14.56
CA PHE A 544 -31.10 -16.59 -13.90
C PHE A 544 -30.41 -17.58 -14.86
N SER A 545 -31.06 -17.98 -15.95
CA SER A 545 -30.54 -19.06 -16.82
C SER A 545 -29.62 -18.57 -17.94
N SER A 546 -29.80 -17.33 -18.40
CA SER A 546 -29.08 -16.83 -19.58
C SER A 546 -28.04 -15.75 -19.27
N TYR A 547 -28.16 -15.06 -18.13
CA TYR A 547 -27.28 -13.92 -17.74
C TYR A 547 -27.06 -12.91 -18.88
N VAL A 548 -28.05 -12.69 -19.74
CA VAL A 548 -27.94 -11.72 -20.84
C VAL A 548 -28.00 -10.32 -20.26
N PHE A 549 -26.98 -9.51 -20.55
CA PHE A 549 -26.81 -8.13 -20.13
C PHE A 549 -27.15 -7.18 -21.27
N GLU A 550 -28.00 -6.20 -20.96
CA GLU A 550 -28.39 -5.13 -21.87
C GLU A 550 -27.99 -3.77 -21.30
N PRO A 551 -27.60 -2.80 -22.16
CA PRO A 551 -27.30 -1.45 -21.69
C PRO A 551 -28.56 -0.74 -21.15
N ARG A 552 -28.37 0.04 -20.09
CA ARG A 552 -29.39 0.78 -19.34
C ARG A 552 -28.93 2.22 -19.13
N ASN A 553 -28.71 2.92 -20.23
CA ASN A 553 -27.97 4.20 -20.27
C ASN A 553 -28.77 5.40 -20.80
N GLU A 554 -30.06 5.24 -21.10
CA GLU A 554 -30.85 6.36 -21.63
C GLU A 554 -30.94 7.49 -20.59
N GLY A 555 -30.41 8.67 -20.91
CA GLY A 555 -30.31 9.80 -19.97
C GLY A 555 -29.10 9.75 -19.03
N LEU A 556 -28.20 8.76 -19.15
CA LEU A 556 -26.94 8.69 -18.41
C LEU A 556 -25.73 9.12 -19.24
N PRO A 557 -24.74 9.79 -18.63
CA PRO A 557 -23.39 9.89 -19.18
C PRO A 557 -22.63 8.58 -18.94
N ALA A 558 -22.91 7.58 -19.76
CA ALA A 558 -22.43 6.20 -19.61
C ALA A 558 -20.91 6.11 -19.37
N GLU A 559 -20.12 6.92 -20.05
CA GLU A 559 -18.66 6.95 -19.98
C GLU A 559 -18.10 7.39 -18.62
N ARG A 560 -18.96 7.92 -17.73
CA ARG A 560 -18.56 8.52 -16.44
C ARG A 560 -19.14 7.85 -15.22
N ILE A 561 -20.05 6.88 -15.39
CA ILE A 561 -20.67 6.19 -14.26
C ILE A 561 -19.62 5.36 -13.51
N ARG A 562 -19.63 5.48 -12.18
CA ARG A 562 -18.67 4.77 -11.30
C ARG A 562 -19.31 3.91 -10.21
N CYS A 563 -20.47 4.30 -9.71
CA CYS A 563 -21.13 3.62 -8.60
C CYS A 563 -22.64 3.60 -8.76
N LEU A 564 -23.28 2.64 -8.10
CA LEU A 564 -24.71 2.45 -8.02
C LEU A 564 -25.16 2.40 -6.56
N ALA A 565 -26.38 2.85 -6.32
CA ALA A 565 -27.09 2.61 -5.08
C ALA A 565 -28.55 2.27 -5.39
N ARG A 566 -29.21 1.64 -4.43
CA ARG A 566 -30.62 1.25 -4.57
C ARG A 566 -31.37 1.55 -3.29
N ASP A 567 -32.60 2.02 -3.46
CA ASP A 567 -33.59 2.06 -2.39
C ASP A 567 -34.96 1.64 -2.95
N GLY A 568 -35.49 0.51 -2.46
CA GLY A 568 -36.73 -0.06 -2.98
C GLY A 568 -36.66 -0.37 -4.49
N GLY A 569 -37.53 0.24 -5.30
CA GLY A 569 -37.52 0.10 -6.76
C GLY A 569 -36.65 1.12 -7.50
N THR A 570 -36.10 2.10 -6.78
CA THR A 570 -35.34 3.20 -7.36
C THR A 570 -33.85 2.88 -7.39
N LEU A 571 -33.23 3.12 -8.54
CA LEU A 571 -31.79 3.05 -8.73
C LEU A 571 -31.20 4.45 -8.76
N TYR A 572 -30.00 4.58 -8.23
CA TYR A 572 -29.19 5.79 -8.28
C TYR A 572 -27.84 5.49 -8.90
N ALA A 573 -27.31 6.41 -9.70
CA ALA A 573 -26.01 6.29 -10.35
C ALA A 573 -25.17 7.54 -10.09
N GLY A 574 -23.90 7.34 -9.75
CA GLY A 574 -22.93 8.40 -9.51
C GLY A 574 -21.95 8.52 -10.67
N ALA A 575 -21.83 9.73 -11.22
CA ALA A 575 -20.93 10.06 -12.30
C ALA A 575 -19.72 10.84 -11.79
N ALA A 576 -18.53 10.44 -12.25
CA ALA A 576 -17.28 11.15 -11.99
C ALA A 576 -17.09 12.36 -12.91
N SER A 577 -16.14 13.21 -12.54
CA SER A 577 -15.73 14.36 -13.36
C SER A 577 -14.80 13.90 -14.49
N VAL A 578 -14.87 14.61 -15.61
CA VAL A 578 -13.84 14.55 -16.67
C VAL A 578 -13.50 15.97 -17.09
N ARG A 579 -12.34 16.15 -17.75
CA ARG A 579 -11.91 17.47 -18.21
C ARG A 579 -13.00 18.10 -19.10
N GLY A 580 -13.60 19.20 -18.63
CA GLY A 580 -14.64 19.95 -19.36
C GLY A 580 -16.09 19.52 -19.10
N ALA A 581 -16.35 18.53 -18.25
CA ALA A 581 -17.71 18.14 -17.87
C ALA A 581 -17.82 17.72 -16.40
N SER A 582 -18.76 18.32 -15.67
CA SER A 582 -19.09 17.93 -14.29
C SER A 582 -19.80 16.59 -14.25
N GLY A 583 -19.49 15.76 -13.25
CA GLY A 583 -20.26 14.56 -12.91
C GLY A 583 -21.65 14.88 -12.37
N GLY A 584 -22.15 14.04 -11.47
CA GLY A 584 -23.45 14.24 -10.84
C GLY A 584 -24.09 12.95 -10.36
N VAL A 585 -25.29 13.09 -9.80
CA VAL A 585 -26.12 11.96 -9.36
C VAL A 585 -27.35 11.86 -10.26
N PHE A 586 -27.71 10.64 -10.62
CA PHE A 586 -28.85 10.32 -11.48
C PHE A 586 -29.75 9.32 -10.77
N SER A 587 -31.04 9.34 -11.06
CA SER A 587 -32.00 8.35 -10.56
C SER A 587 -32.83 7.76 -11.68
N SER A 588 -33.26 6.51 -11.48
CA SER A 588 -34.20 5.80 -12.32
C SER A 588 -35.25 5.11 -11.46
N SER A 589 -36.52 5.24 -11.84
CA SER A 589 -37.67 4.58 -11.20
C SER A 589 -38.25 3.43 -12.05
N ASP A 590 -37.62 3.13 -13.19
CA ASP A 590 -38.07 2.14 -14.18
C ASP A 590 -37.00 1.05 -14.42
N PHE A 591 -36.24 0.73 -13.37
CA PHE A 591 -35.17 -0.27 -13.37
C PHE A 591 -34.04 0.07 -14.36
N GLY A 592 -33.63 1.33 -14.41
CA GLY A 592 -32.50 1.80 -15.21
C GLY A 592 -32.81 1.99 -16.69
N LYS A 593 -34.07 1.84 -17.13
CA LYS A 593 -34.42 2.09 -18.54
C LYS A 593 -34.20 3.55 -18.88
N THR A 594 -34.72 4.46 -18.07
CA THR A 594 -34.53 5.91 -18.22
C THR A 594 -33.96 6.53 -16.95
N TRP A 595 -33.05 7.49 -17.13
CA TRP A 595 -32.37 8.17 -16.04
C TRP A 595 -32.57 9.66 -16.09
N GLN A 596 -32.73 10.25 -14.90
CA GLN A 596 -32.89 11.68 -14.74
C GLN A 596 -31.82 12.21 -13.80
N ARG A 597 -31.25 13.36 -14.15
CA ARG A 597 -30.27 14.05 -13.31
C ARG A 597 -30.95 14.54 -12.03
N LEU A 598 -30.33 14.23 -10.88
CA LEU A 598 -30.90 14.41 -9.54
C LEU A 598 -30.20 15.52 -8.74
N ASP A 599 -29.08 16.05 -9.22
CA ASP A 599 -28.26 16.99 -8.44
C ASP A 599 -28.79 18.43 -8.42
N GLY A 600 -29.71 18.82 -9.30
CA GLY A 600 -30.44 20.09 -9.23
C GLY A 600 -29.54 21.34 -9.20
N GLY A 601 -28.30 21.25 -9.71
CA GLY A 601 -27.30 22.33 -9.67
C GLY A 601 -26.28 22.24 -8.51
N ALA A 602 -26.32 21.20 -7.69
CA ALA A 602 -25.33 20.94 -6.65
C ALA A 602 -23.92 20.70 -7.24
N PRO A 603 -22.84 21.09 -6.53
CA PRO A 603 -21.46 20.98 -7.03
C PRO A 603 -20.88 19.55 -6.95
N LEU A 604 -21.68 18.53 -7.24
CA LEU A 604 -21.32 17.10 -7.18
C LEU A 604 -20.56 16.64 -8.43
N ALA A 605 -19.38 17.20 -8.68
CA ALA A 605 -18.71 16.93 -9.95
C ALA A 605 -17.88 15.65 -9.98
N ASP A 606 -17.24 15.21 -8.89
CA ASP A 606 -16.47 13.95 -8.88
C ASP A 606 -17.01 12.97 -7.85
N VAL A 607 -18.21 12.42 -8.11
CA VAL A 607 -18.86 11.46 -7.22
C VAL A 607 -18.03 10.18 -7.10
N ARG A 608 -17.75 9.75 -5.87
CA ARG A 608 -16.94 8.57 -5.57
C ARG A 608 -17.79 7.36 -5.19
N GLN A 609 -18.74 7.55 -4.27
CA GLN A 609 -19.67 6.52 -3.82
C GLN A 609 -21.03 7.12 -3.47
N LEU A 610 -22.08 6.31 -3.60
CA LEU A 610 -23.45 6.63 -3.23
C LEU A 610 -24.00 5.58 -2.26
N ALA A 611 -24.91 6.02 -1.40
CA ALA A 611 -25.77 5.15 -0.60
C ALA A 611 -27.17 5.76 -0.54
N ALA A 612 -28.19 4.91 -0.58
CA ALA A 612 -29.58 5.35 -0.52
C ALA A 612 -30.38 4.45 0.41
N LYS A 613 -31.21 5.06 1.25
CA LYS A 613 -32.11 4.33 2.14
C LYS A 613 -33.27 5.22 2.59
N ASP A 614 -34.49 4.70 2.53
CA ASP A 614 -35.72 5.35 2.96
C ASP A 614 -35.89 6.76 2.35
N GLY A 615 -35.59 6.88 1.05
CA GLY A 615 -35.64 8.10 0.25
C GLY A 615 -34.46 9.06 0.47
N ARG A 616 -33.62 8.84 1.47
CA ARG A 616 -32.39 9.62 1.68
C ARG A 616 -31.29 9.13 0.76
N VAL A 617 -30.62 10.06 0.08
CA VAL A 617 -29.46 9.77 -0.76
C VAL A 617 -28.25 10.51 -0.21
N VAL A 618 -27.14 9.80 -0.05
CA VAL A 618 -25.88 10.35 0.43
C VAL A 618 -24.80 10.08 -0.61
N ALA A 619 -23.92 11.06 -0.83
CA ALA A 619 -22.84 11.00 -1.80
C ALA A 619 -21.52 11.49 -1.20
N THR A 620 -20.42 10.82 -1.53
CA THR A 620 -19.08 11.38 -1.39
C THR A 620 -18.61 11.94 -2.73
N ALA A 621 -17.92 13.07 -2.69
CA ALA A 621 -17.27 13.63 -3.87
C ALA A 621 -15.88 14.17 -3.55
N ARG A 622 -14.96 14.08 -4.52
CA ARG A 622 -13.66 14.73 -4.45
C ARG A 622 -13.72 16.15 -5.03
N ALA A 623 -12.81 16.99 -4.56
CA ALA A 623 -12.60 18.30 -5.18
C ALA A 623 -12.05 18.13 -6.59
N CYS A 624 -12.54 18.93 -7.52
CA CYS A 624 -12.11 18.90 -8.91
C CYS A 624 -12.26 20.26 -9.59
N TRP A 625 -11.67 20.40 -10.76
CA TRP A 625 -11.88 21.53 -11.66
C TRP A 625 -12.83 21.11 -12.79
N ASP A 626 -13.98 21.78 -12.92
CA ASP A 626 -14.99 21.43 -13.93
C ASP A 626 -14.76 22.06 -15.31
N GLY A 627 -13.66 22.80 -15.47
CA GLY A 627 -13.36 23.59 -16.67
C GLY A 627 -13.67 25.09 -16.49
N LYS A 628 -14.50 25.47 -15.52
CA LYS A 628 -14.92 26.85 -15.26
C LYS A 628 -14.54 27.32 -13.85
N ARG A 629 -14.64 26.44 -12.86
CA ARG A 629 -14.37 26.75 -11.45
C ARG A 629 -13.88 25.53 -10.68
N ALA A 630 -13.26 25.80 -9.53
CA ALA A 630 -12.93 24.77 -8.55
C ALA A 630 -14.20 24.39 -7.77
N LEU A 631 -14.47 23.09 -7.67
CA LEU A 631 -15.56 22.53 -6.91
C LEU A 631 -14.99 21.84 -5.66
N GLN A 632 -15.66 22.05 -4.53
CA GLN A 632 -15.24 21.45 -3.27
C GLN A 632 -15.69 19.99 -3.19
N GLY A 633 -14.82 19.14 -2.64
CA GLY A 633 -15.20 17.80 -2.22
C GLY A 633 -15.97 17.81 -0.91
N GLY A 634 -16.51 16.65 -0.53
CA GLY A 634 -17.18 16.50 0.75
C GLY A 634 -18.15 15.33 0.80
N VAL A 635 -19.00 15.38 1.83
CA VAL A 635 -20.19 14.53 1.96
C VAL A 635 -21.41 15.40 1.68
N PHE A 636 -22.31 14.88 0.85
CA PHE A 636 -23.52 15.56 0.44
C PHE A 636 -24.74 14.68 0.71
N VAL A 637 -25.81 15.28 1.21
CA VAL A 637 -27.05 14.59 1.56
C VAL A 637 -28.21 15.24 0.84
N ARG A 638 -29.15 14.41 0.39
CA ARG A 638 -30.47 14.82 -0.04
C ARG A 638 -31.51 14.00 0.72
N GLY A 639 -32.33 14.68 1.51
CA GLY A 639 -33.43 14.06 2.25
C GLY A 639 -34.60 13.60 1.35
N PRO A 640 -35.50 12.75 1.86
CA PRO A 640 -36.60 12.15 1.08
C PRO A 640 -37.55 13.18 0.44
N SER A 641 -37.80 14.29 1.13
CA SER A 641 -38.65 15.39 0.68
C SER A 641 -37.86 16.60 0.16
N GLU A 642 -36.52 16.53 0.15
CA GLU A 642 -35.67 17.65 -0.24
C GLU A 642 -35.46 17.68 -1.76
N ARG A 643 -35.56 18.86 -2.37
CA ARG A 643 -35.20 19.06 -3.79
C ARG A 643 -33.73 19.39 -3.97
N ALA A 644 -33.11 20.04 -2.98
CA ALA A 644 -31.72 20.47 -3.04
C ALA A 644 -30.81 19.51 -2.24
N TRP A 645 -29.56 19.40 -2.67
CA TRP A 645 -28.51 18.74 -1.90
C TRP A 645 -27.90 19.70 -0.90
N ARG A 646 -27.54 19.19 0.27
CA ARG A 646 -26.78 19.91 1.29
C ARG A 646 -25.39 19.31 1.41
N GLN A 647 -24.36 20.15 1.37
CA GLN A 647 -23.02 19.73 1.77
C GLN A 647 -22.97 19.70 3.29
N VAL A 648 -22.81 18.51 3.85
CA VAL A 648 -22.85 18.26 5.30
C VAL A 648 -21.46 18.07 5.91
N TYR A 649 -20.44 17.88 5.07
CA TYR A 649 -19.04 17.84 5.48
C TYR A 649 -18.14 18.31 4.35
N THR A 650 -17.15 19.17 4.65
CA THR A 650 -16.22 19.71 3.65
C THR A 650 -14.85 19.07 3.78
N ASN A 651 -14.44 18.30 2.76
CA ASN A 651 -13.09 17.76 2.63
C ASN A 651 -12.80 17.42 1.17
N ARG A 652 -11.60 17.73 0.68
CA ARG A 652 -11.26 17.54 -0.74
C ARG A 652 -11.25 16.09 -1.20
N PHE A 653 -11.06 15.13 -0.31
CA PHE A 653 -10.75 13.75 -0.67
C PHE A 653 -11.66 12.73 0.02
N CYS A 654 -12.94 13.07 0.22
CA CYS A 654 -13.93 12.07 0.62
C CYS A 654 -13.99 10.94 -0.41
N GLU A 655 -13.85 9.70 0.03
CA GLU A 655 -13.71 8.54 -0.86
C GLU A 655 -14.87 7.56 -0.71
N ALA A 656 -14.96 6.89 0.43
CA ALA A 656 -15.94 5.84 0.68
C ALA A 656 -17.08 6.30 1.60
N LEU A 657 -18.20 5.60 1.52
CA LEU A 657 -19.45 5.93 2.20
C LEU A 657 -20.21 4.66 2.59
N ALA A 658 -20.84 4.67 3.77
CA ALA A 658 -21.90 3.73 4.12
C ALA A 658 -23.01 4.43 4.91
N VAL A 659 -24.26 4.02 4.67
CA VAL A 659 -25.45 4.44 5.43
C VAL A 659 -26.00 3.22 6.14
N ASP A 660 -26.28 3.34 7.43
CA ASP A 660 -26.86 2.24 8.21
C ASP A 660 -28.29 1.95 7.72
N PRO A 661 -28.56 0.74 7.20
CA PRO A 661 -29.87 0.40 6.66
C PRO A 661 -30.97 0.36 7.73
N ARG A 662 -30.61 0.25 9.01
CA ARG A 662 -31.55 0.23 10.14
C ARG A 662 -31.76 1.62 10.75
N ARG A 663 -30.78 2.51 10.56
CA ARG A 663 -30.78 3.89 11.07
C ARG A 663 -30.24 4.84 10.00
N PRO A 664 -31.05 5.28 9.03
CA PRO A 664 -30.57 6.11 7.91
C PRO A 664 -29.99 7.48 8.32
N GLY A 665 -30.20 7.89 9.57
CA GLY A 665 -29.49 8.97 10.27
C GLY A 665 -27.98 8.78 10.35
N ARG A 666 -27.56 7.52 10.43
CA ARG A 666 -26.17 7.12 10.65
C ARG A 666 -25.42 6.97 9.35
N VAL A 667 -24.37 7.77 9.22
CA VAL A 667 -23.56 7.88 8.02
C VAL A 667 -22.09 7.77 8.40
N TYR A 668 -21.36 6.94 7.67
CA TYR A 668 -19.91 6.79 7.77
C TYR A 668 -19.26 7.24 6.48
N ALA A 669 -18.20 8.04 6.56
CA ALA A 669 -17.45 8.49 5.39
C ALA A 669 -15.95 8.39 5.65
N SER A 670 -15.17 8.07 4.61
CA SER A 670 -13.71 8.10 4.69
C SER A 670 -13.13 9.39 4.12
N LEU A 671 -12.06 9.85 4.75
CA LEU A 671 -11.25 11.00 4.38
C LEU A 671 -9.92 10.47 3.85
N HIS A 672 -9.78 10.41 2.53
CA HIS A 672 -8.54 10.00 1.88
C HIS A 672 -7.61 11.22 1.70
N ASP A 673 -6.52 11.07 0.95
CA ASP A 673 -5.73 12.18 0.40
C ASP A 673 -5.32 11.93 -1.06
N HIS A 674 -4.64 12.89 -1.68
CA HIS A 674 -3.95 12.66 -2.94
C HIS A 674 -2.79 11.67 -2.71
N PRO A 675 -2.59 10.65 -3.56
CA PRO A 675 -1.55 9.65 -3.32
C PRO A 675 -0.10 10.14 -3.57
N TYR A 676 0.07 11.31 -4.21
CA TYR A 676 1.38 11.77 -4.69
C TYR A 676 1.75 13.18 -4.20
N HIS A 677 1.91 13.35 -2.90
CA HIS A 677 2.37 14.58 -2.27
C HIS A 677 2.89 14.32 -0.86
N ASP A 678 3.53 15.33 -0.25
CA ASP A 678 4.24 15.18 1.03
C ASP A 678 3.36 14.79 2.24
N ARG A 679 2.03 14.90 2.14
CA ARG A 679 1.08 14.56 3.23
C ARG A 679 -0.03 13.63 2.75
N SER A 680 0.33 12.43 2.30
CA SER A 680 -0.58 11.49 1.65
C SER A 680 -1.20 10.40 2.55
N ALA A 681 -0.95 10.43 3.87
CA ALA A 681 -1.37 9.37 4.81
C ALA A 681 -2.90 9.20 4.99
N GLY A 682 -3.71 10.19 4.59
CA GLY A 682 -5.17 10.19 4.74
C GLY A 682 -5.68 10.68 6.11
N GLY A 683 -6.96 11.04 6.16
CA GLY A 683 -7.66 11.52 7.36
C GLY A 683 -8.42 10.43 8.15
N GLY A 684 -8.64 9.26 7.56
CA GLY A 684 -9.26 8.11 8.21
C GLY A 684 -10.77 8.09 8.04
N ILE A 685 -11.52 7.85 9.12
CA ILE A 685 -12.97 7.67 9.11
C ILE A 685 -13.67 8.64 10.06
N ILE A 686 -14.80 9.15 9.59
CA ILE A 686 -15.74 9.97 10.35
C ILE A 686 -17.13 9.34 10.35
N ALA A 687 -17.89 9.63 11.40
CA ALA A 687 -19.28 9.18 11.54
C ALA A 687 -20.19 10.33 12.00
N SER A 688 -21.44 10.25 11.55
CA SER A 688 -22.57 11.07 11.97
C SER A 688 -23.73 10.16 12.36
N ASP A 689 -24.56 10.54 13.33
CA ASP A 689 -25.79 9.83 13.73
C ASP A 689 -27.07 10.66 13.55
N ASP A 690 -26.93 11.90 13.08
CA ASP A 690 -27.98 12.91 12.96
C ASP A 690 -28.22 13.32 11.50
N GLY A 691 -27.80 12.50 10.54
CA GLY A 691 -27.95 12.76 9.12
C GLY A 691 -26.95 13.76 8.55
N GLY A 692 -25.82 13.94 9.21
CA GLY A 692 -24.71 14.78 8.78
C GLY A 692 -24.68 16.15 9.45
N GLU A 693 -25.51 16.42 10.45
CA GLU A 693 -25.49 17.71 11.16
C GLU A 693 -24.25 17.84 12.04
N SER A 694 -23.82 16.74 12.67
CA SER A 694 -22.57 16.66 13.41
C SER A 694 -21.73 15.45 12.98
N TRP A 695 -20.41 15.61 13.07
CA TRP A 695 -19.43 14.59 12.69
C TRP A 695 -18.38 14.45 13.76
N ARG A 696 -17.92 13.21 13.96
CA ARG A 696 -16.76 12.90 14.79
C ARG A 696 -15.84 11.94 14.06
N SER A 697 -14.54 12.05 14.34
CA SER A 697 -13.61 10.99 13.95
C SER A 697 -13.88 9.75 14.79
N ILE A 698 -13.90 8.59 14.11
CA ILE A 698 -13.97 7.28 14.75
C ILE A 698 -12.73 6.44 14.41
N ASN A 699 -11.61 7.12 14.17
CA ASN A 699 -10.33 6.48 13.87
C ASN A 699 -9.93 5.48 14.97
N GLY A 700 -10.25 5.78 16.22
CA GLY A 700 -10.10 4.82 17.30
C GLY A 700 -8.66 4.39 17.57
N SER A 701 -8.52 3.35 18.39
CA SER A 701 -7.27 2.62 18.53
C SER A 701 -7.16 1.55 17.44
N GLY A 702 -5.94 1.16 17.08
CA GLY A 702 -5.69 0.04 16.15
C GLY A 702 -5.84 0.37 14.66
N LEU A 703 -6.52 1.46 14.27
CA LEU A 703 -6.57 1.90 12.87
C LEU A 703 -5.22 2.49 12.45
N THR A 704 -4.38 1.64 11.89
CA THR A 704 -2.99 1.95 11.58
C THR A 704 -2.78 2.51 10.18
N CYS A 705 -3.80 2.47 9.32
CA CYS A 705 -3.82 3.12 8.02
C CYS A 705 -5.08 3.99 7.88
N LYS A 706 -4.88 5.26 7.59
CA LYS A 706 -5.96 6.26 7.44
C LYS A 706 -6.43 6.41 5.98
N GLY A 707 -5.74 5.80 5.03
CA GLY A 707 -6.15 5.71 3.63
C GLY A 707 -7.27 4.67 3.43
N VAL A 708 -8.46 4.96 3.97
CA VAL A 708 -9.63 4.07 3.89
C VAL A 708 -10.31 4.24 2.53
N THR A 709 -10.36 3.15 1.75
CA THR A 709 -10.87 3.10 0.38
C THR A 709 -12.27 2.50 0.28
N TRP A 710 -12.73 1.80 1.32
CA TRP A 710 -14.03 1.13 1.34
C TRP A 710 -14.60 1.10 2.76
N ILE A 711 -15.93 1.21 2.88
CA ILE A 711 -16.66 1.06 4.14
C ILE A 711 -17.84 0.11 3.88
N SER A 712 -18.06 -0.87 4.77
CA SER A 712 -19.21 -1.76 4.72
C SER A 712 -19.73 -2.08 6.11
N ILE A 713 -21.04 -2.00 6.27
CA ILE A 713 -21.73 -2.37 7.51
C ILE A 713 -22.03 -3.85 7.42
N ASN A 714 -21.81 -4.59 8.51
CA ASN A 714 -22.22 -5.99 8.53
C ASN A 714 -23.75 -6.07 8.48
N PRO A 715 -24.34 -6.69 7.43
CA PRO A 715 -25.78 -6.84 7.31
C PRO A 715 -26.40 -7.69 8.42
N LEU A 716 -25.62 -8.50 9.13
CA LEU A 716 -26.07 -9.34 10.25
C LEU A 716 -25.81 -8.72 11.63
N ASP A 717 -25.02 -7.65 11.73
CA ASP A 717 -24.71 -6.94 12.97
C ASP A 717 -24.44 -5.45 12.70
N ASP A 718 -25.37 -4.56 13.05
CA ASP A 718 -25.18 -3.10 12.84
C ASP A 718 -24.12 -2.47 13.74
N ASN A 719 -23.62 -3.23 14.72
CA ASN A 719 -22.52 -2.76 15.55
C ASN A 719 -21.16 -3.09 14.94
N GLU A 720 -21.09 -3.85 13.85
CA GLU A 720 -19.82 -4.22 13.22
C GLU A 720 -19.61 -3.47 11.90
N LEU A 721 -18.49 -2.74 11.83
CA LEU A 721 -18.08 -1.98 10.66
C LEU A 721 -16.80 -2.57 10.07
N TRP A 722 -16.77 -2.74 8.75
CA TRP A 722 -15.63 -3.20 7.97
C TRP A 722 -15.04 -2.06 7.15
N LEU A 723 -13.72 -1.92 7.16
CA LEU A 723 -12.97 -0.96 6.37
C LEU A 723 -12.02 -1.69 5.42
N GLY A 724 -11.97 -1.27 4.17
CA GLY A 724 -10.89 -1.59 3.24
C GLY A 724 -9.89 -0.44 3.18
N THR A 725 -8.60 -0.74 3.06
CA THR A 725 -7.54 0.27 2.99
C THR A 725 -6.63 0.10 1.76
N GLY A 726 -5.92 1.17 1.43
CA GLY A 726 -4.90 1.19 0.37
C GLY A 726 -3.51 0.71 0.80
N GLY A 727 -3.39 -0.18 1.78
CA GLY A 727 -2.07 -0.73 2.15
C GLY A 727 -1.97 -1.52 3.46
N HIS A 728 -3.02 -1.63 4.27
CA HIS A 728 -3.04 -2.42 5.51
C HIS A 728 -4.16 -3.49 5.50
N ALA A 729 -4.53 -4.00 4.32
CA ALA A 729 -5.67 -4.88 4.14
C ALA A 729 -6.96 -4.27 4.72
N ALA A 730 -7.72 -5.04 5.52
CA ALA A 730 -8.98 -4.63 6.10
C ALA A 730 -8.87 -4.34 7.61
N PHE A 731 -9.85 -3.62 8.14
CA PHE A 731 -10.11 -3.50 9.57
C PHE A 731 -11.55 -3.83 9.88
N VAL A 732 -11.79 -4.37 11.06
CA VAL A 732 -13.15 -4.55 11.62
C VAL A 732 -13.20 -3.96 13.02
N GLY A 733 -14.30 -3.29 13.35
CA GLY A 733 -14.47 -2.60 14.63
C GLY A 733 -15.92 -2.55 15.09
N GLU A 734 -16.10 -2.56 16.40
CA GLU A 734 -17.41 -2.41 17.03
C GLU A 734 -17.77 -0.93 17.22
N VAL A 735 -18.88 -0.48 16.64
CA VAL A 735 -19.35 0.91 16.63
C VAL A 735 -20.60 1.14 17.48
N GLY A 736 -21.22 0.07 17.98
CA GLY A 736 -22.50 0.12 18.71
C GLY A 736 -22.47 0.95 20.00
N GLY A 737 -21.33 0.95 20.70
CA GLY A 737 -21.14 1.73 21.94
C GLY A 737 -20.96 3.23 21.71
N LEU A 738 -20.62 3.66 20.50
CA LEU A 738 -20.32 5.07 20.22
C LEU A 738 -21.56 5.97 20.34
N PHE A 739 -22.73 5.43 20.06
CA PHE A 739 -23.97 6.18 19.85
C PHE A 739 -25.01 5.94 20.96
N ARG A 740 -24.56 5.44 22.12
CA ARG A 740 -25.40 5.15 23.29
C ARG A 740 -25.41 6.30 24.28
#